data_AF-A0A2D6HDI0-F1
#
_entry.id   AF-A0A2D6HDI0-F1
#
_cell.length_a   1.000
_cell.length_b   1.000
_cell.length_c   1.000
_cell.angle_alpha   90.00
_cell.angle_beta   90.00
_cell.angle_gamma   90.00
#
_symmetry.space_group_name_H-M   'P 1'
#
loop_
_entity.id
_entity.type
_entity.pdbx_description
1 polymer ?
#
loop_
_entity_poly.entity_id
_entity_poly.type
_entity_poly.pdbx_seq_one_letter_code
_entity_poly.pdbx_strand_id
1 'polypeptide(L)'
;MRLLPVCLLACTIAPAGSMATRHAPDEAQAWLDRLAAPSADERDRAQRWLAVHLVRDDYAALARAAEDGDAELVRRLAGALAADDRHLALAALLLVEDAPALAALGADVLEELVSAWCPGASDLRAPRGTVIRALARVGEHRFELSAGVVSLPRLAARLARLGDLGVPLVVDPRLEGRAPRALTERTGTACDLLAELAHAGRLSLSGVGDWEAEQPGAGAFVLIAPRGGRSDSGVELLRAWCASVQRADERASAAARALAASGWPAALAWLERSWFERDHAAALDGLLAAAARGRIAPVLCLDEGRRRVIAAADEGLARGDAVGRRRAEEVARALARAGSLSPLGEDLSPALLAGWDAGDEERTWVRLTALEGRGALAPAVLARVVEMAERPAGSVALRRAALRVLAGLTRPPEELRVAGLGALWAASGVNGGQAELGDLLAAVGGVDPDAAEVPAPLRFDALARAERGAAALALLLQSMAERAAPTTRREWVRALARRVEREGATSTARLLEPGFTAAHAPANEALMGLALEAGCLAPTFEVRLFERLREGGASAPGELRLLGELGAGPRGSSARELLLARLDELAAAPGGDPAAAEELAAAFDAAARRLAEARRDDLLARFVAAAHIATAEPTHPLHRRLAAPAWPPPRLPRATPLSALERSLP
;
A
#
# COMPACT_ATOMS: atom_id res chain seq x y z
N MET A 1 -19.92 16.24 2.05
CA MET A 1 -18.75 16.93 2.63
C MET A 1 -18.38 16.26 3.94
N ARG A 2 -17.48 15.27 3.90
CA ARG A 2 -16.87 14.67 5.09
C ARG A 2 -15.44 15.17 5.13
N LEU A 3 -15.13 16.01 6.11
CA LEU A 3 -13.80 16.53 6.37
C LEU A 3 -12.91 15.33 6.77
N LEU A 4 -11.93 15.02 5.94
CA LEU A 4 -10.80 14.15 6.28
C LEU A 4 -10.02 14.83 7.43
N PRO A 5 -9.83 14.19 8.59
CA PRO A 5 -8.88 14.67 9.56
C PRO A 5 -7.50 14.32 9.00
N VAL A 6 -6.83 15.30 8.40
CA VAL A 6 -5.38 15.26 8.26
C VAL A 6 -4.84 15.28 9.69
N CYS A 7 -4.51 14.11 10.22
CA CYS A 7 -3.67 13.99 11.39
C CYS A 7 -2.28 14.52 11.02
N LEU A 8 -2.15 15.84 10.98
CA LEU A 8 -0.92 16.54 11.31
C LEU A 8 -0.64 16.14 12.76
N LEU A 9 0.04 15.01 12.93
CA LEU A 9 0.84 14.82 14.13
C LEU A 9 1.74 16.05 14.12
N ALA A 10 1.47 16.97 15.04
CA ALA A 10 2.36 18.05 15.37
C ALA A 10 3.63 17.38 15.92
N CYS A 11 4.50 16.93 15.01
CA CYS A 11 5.91 17.06 15.25
C CYS A 11 6.06 18.53 15.60
N THR A 12 6.24 18.82 16.88
CA THR A 12 6.96 20.01 17.28
C THR A 12 8.27 19.90 16.53
N ILE A 13 8.30 20.52 15.35
CA ILE A 13 9.52 20.87 14.65
C ILE A 13 10.14 21.86 15.63
N ALA A 14 10.84 21.34 16.65
CA ALA A 14 11.93 22.07 17.25
C ALA A 14 12.74 22.55 16.04
N PRO A 15 12.88 23.88 15.84
CA PRO A 15 13.40 24.43 14.61
C PRO A 15 14.66 23.64 14.24
N ALA A 16 14.60 22.95 13.10
CA ALA A 16 15.67 22.08 12.57
C ALA A 16 16.90 22.89 12.12
N GLY A 17 17.16 23.98 12.81
CA GLY A 17 18.07 25.05 12.47
C GLY A 17 18.19 26.06 13.61
N SER A 18 17.99 25.66 14.88
CA SER A 18 18.83 26.27 15.92
C SER A 18 20.23 25.77 15.63
N MET A 19 20.90 26.45 14.66
CA MET A 19 22.33 26.38 14.53
C MET A 19 22.84 26.66 15.92
N ALA A 20 23.30 25.63 16.62
CA ALA A 20 24.01 25.81 17.88
C ALA A 20 25.00 26.93 17.61
N THR A 21 24.80 28.06 18.29
CA THR A 21 25.66 29.22 18.14
C THR A 21 27.06 28.71 18.42
N ARG A 22 27.90 28.62 17.38
CA ARG A 22 29.26 28.12 17.52
C ARG A 22 29.93 28.96 18.60
N HIS A 23 30.17 28.36 19.75
CA HIS A 23 31.02 28.93 20.78
C HIS A 23 32.48 28.91 20.29
N ALA A 24 33.31 29.76 20.88
CA ALA A 24 34.74 29.70 20.62
C ALA A 24 35.27 28.35 21.12
N PRO A 25 36.23 27.69 20.43
CA PRO A 25 36.80 26.42 20.89
C PRO A 25 37.34 26.47 22.33
N ASP A 26 37.89 27.62 22.73
CA ASP A 26 38.42 27.86 24.08
C ASP A 26 37.31 27.86 25.15
N GLU A 27 36.07 28.15 24.76
CA GLU A 27 34.92 28.17 25.67
C GLU A 27 34.54 26.75 26.12
N ALA A 28 34.55 25.77 25.21
CA ALA A 28 34.27 24.37 25.56
C ALA A 28 35.29 23.83 26.58
N GLN A 29 36.59 24.10 26.35
CA GLN A 29 37.64 23.71 27.29
C GLN A 29 37.43 24.32 28.68
N ALA A 30 37.12 25.61 28.76
CA ALA A 30 36.87 26.28 30.04
C ALA A 30 35.69 25.65 30.82
N TRP A 31 34.66 25.16 30.12
CA TRP A 31 33.54 24.47 30.76
C TRP A 31 33.87 23.02 31.15
N LEU A 32 34.70 22.32 30.37
CA LEU A 32 35.23 21.02 30.75
C LEU A 32 36.09 21.12 32.02
N ASP A 33 36.96 22.13 32.13
CA ASP A 33 37.78 22.35 33.33
C ASP A 33 36.90 22.61 34.58
N ARG A 34 35.78 23.31 34.41
CA ARG A 34 34.80 23.56 35.49
C ARG A 34 34.04 22.32 35.96
N LEU A 35 34.04 21.22 35.20
CA LEU A 35 33.50 19.95 35.71
C LEU A 35 34.32 19.39 36.87
N ALA A 36 35.58 19.79 37.01
CA ALA A 36 36.44 19.44 38.14
C ALA A 36 36.44 20.51 39.25
N ALA A 37 35.60 21.55 39.16
CA ALA A 37 35.57 22.63 40.13
C ALA A 37 35.24 22.13 41.55
N PRO A 38 35.80 22.71 42.62
CA PRO A 38 35.50 22.28 43.98
C PRO A 38 34.04 22.53 44.38
N SER A 39 33.40 23.54 43.78
CA SER A 39 31.99 23.88 44.03
C SER A 39 31.04 22.96 43.25
N ALA A 40 30.10 22.31 43.96
CA ALA A 40 29.08 21.47 43.33
C ALA A 40 28.19 22.26 42.36
N ASP A 41 27.80 23.48 42.72
CA ASP A 41 26.98 24.36 41.86
C ASP A 41 27.68 24.71 40.54
N GLU A 42 29.01 24.85 40.58
CA GLU A 42 29.81 25.14 39.40
C GLU A 42 29.91 23.91 38.49
N ARG A 43 30.13 22.72 39.08
CA ARG A 43 30.10 21.44 38.33
C ARG A 43 28.75 21.21 37.67
N ASP A 44 27.65 21.45 38.38
CA ASP A 44 26.28 21.28 37.86
C ASP A 44 25.94 22.32 36.79
N ARG A 45 26.43 23.55 36.92
CA ARG A 45 26.31 24.57 35.87
C ARG A 45 27.09 24.18 34.63
N ALA A 46 28.33 23.69 34.79
CA ALA A 46 29.16 23.21 33.70
C ALA A 46 28.54 22.02 32.98
N GLN A 47 28.04 21.03 33.71
CA GLN A 47 27.37 19.87 33.15
C GLN A 47 26.15 20.27 32.30
N ARG A 48 25.29 21.17 32.81
CA ARG A 48 24.13 21.69 32.05
C ARG A 48 24.53 22.50 30.83
N TRP A 49 25.62 23.27 30.92
CA TRP A 49 26.13 24.03 29.78
C TRP A 49 26.62 23.08 28.69
N LEU A 50 27.45 22.10 29.05
CA LEU A 50 28.00 21.09 28.14
C LEU A 50 26.89 20.24 27.50
N ALA A 51 25.85 19.89 28.26
CA ALA A 51 24.67 19.18 27.76
C ALA A 51 23.92 19.91 26.63
N VAL A 52 24.12 21.21 26.47
CA VAL A 52 23.43 21.99 25.43
C VAL A 52 24.36 22.36 24.27
N HIS A 53 25.64 22.62 24.59
CA HIS A 53 26.58 23.27 23.68
C HIS A 53 27.63 22.34 23.09
N LEU A 54 27.85 21.14 23.63
CA LEU A 54 28.88 20.25 23.06
C LEU A 54 28.57 19.90 21.60
N VAL A 55 29.57 20.11 20.74
CA VAL A 55 29.52 19.73 19.33
C VAL A 55 30.62 18.74 18.99
N ARG A 56 30.53 18.15 17.80
CA ARG A 56 31.52 17.18 17.30
C ARG A 56 32.94 17.75 17.29
N ASP A 57 33.11 19.03 16.97
CA ASP A 57 34.41 19.69 16.89
C ASP A 57 35.11 19.81 18.26
N ASP A 58 34.35 19.72 19.37
CA ASP A 58 34.89 19.72 20.74
C ASP A 58 35.50 18.36 21.14
N TYR A 59 35.48 17.35 20.26
CA TYR A 59 35.91 15.99 20.55
C TYR A 59 37.30 15.91 21.18
N ALA A 60 38.28 16.66 20.66
CA ALA A 60 39.66 16.61 21.18
C ALA A 60 39.79 17.18 22.61
N ALA A 61 38.96 18.15 22.99
CA ALA A 61 38.92 18.67 24.36
C ALA A 61 38.20 17.67 25.29
N LEU A 62 37.08 17.12 24.82
CA LEU A 62 36.31 16.10 25.53
C LEU A 62 37.13 14.84 25.82
N ALA A 63 37.85 14.32 24.82
CA ALA A 63 38.68 13.12 24.96
C ALA A 63 39.79 13.31 26.00
N ARG A 64 40.53 14.43 25.92
CA ARG A 64 41.55 14.78 26.92
C ARG A 64 40.97 14.88 28.33
N ALA A 65 39.84 15.57 28.49
CA ALA A 65 39.18 15.69 29.79
C ALA A 65 38.73 14.33 30.36
N ALA A 66 38.28 13.40 29.49
CA ALA A 66 37.89 12.06 29.91
C ALA A 66 39.07 11.14 30.25
N GLU A 67 40.22 11.32 29.60
CA GLU A 67 41.45 10.56 29.87
C GLU A 67 42.18 11.04 31.14
N ASP A 68 42.26 12.36 31.33
CA ASP A 68 42.94 12.99 32.48
C ASP A 68 42.04 13.04 33.72
N GLY A 69 40.72 12.93 33.53
CA GLY A 69 39.71 13.06 34.57
C GLY A 69 39.58 11.86 35.50
N ASP A 70 39.06 12.10 36.70
CA ASP A 70 38.68 11.03 37.62
C ASP A 70 37.29 10.44 37.31
N ALA A 71 36.88 9.44 38.09
CA ALA A 71 35.60 8.77 37.90
C ALA A 71 34.37 9.68 38.15
N GLU A 72 34.49 10.76 38.94
CA GLU A 72 33.40 11.74 39.07
C GLU A 72 33.26 12.56 37.80
N LEU A 73 34.38 13.06 37.27
CA LEU A 73 34.39 13.83 36.03
C LEU A 73 33.83 13.01 34.86
N VAL A 74 34.32 11.78 34.66
CA VAL A 74 33.84 10.89 33.58
C VAL A 74 32.33 10.63 33.69
N ARG A 75 31.81 10.39 34.89
CA ARG A 75 30.37 10.21 35.12
C ARG A 75 29.56 11.48 34.82
N ARG A 76 30.09 12.66 35.14
CA ARG A 76 29.44 13.94 34.78
C ARG A 76 29.47 14.21 33.28
N LEU A 77 30.55 13.84 32.60
CA LEU A 77 30.62 13.87 31.13
C LEU A 77 29.59 12.94 30.50
N ALA A 78 29.46 11.71 31.02
CA ALA A 78 28.45 10.77 30.56
C ALA A 78 27.04 11.38 30.68
N GLY A 79 26.70 11.90 31.86
CA GLY A 79 25.41 12.55 32.08
C GLY A 79 25.20 13.84 31.27
N ALA A 80 26.25 14.61 30.95
CA ALA A 80 26.14 15.77 30.06
C ALA A 80 25.82 15.34 28.62
N LEU A 81 26.55 14.34 28.11
CA LEU A 81 26.37 13.85 26.74
C LEU A 81 25.01 13.15 26.58
N ALA A 82 24.58 12.38 27.58
CA ALA A 82 23.31 11.66 27.54
C ALA A 82 22.07 12.54 27.75
N ALA A 83 22.24 13.79 28.19
CA ALA A 83 21.12 14.71 28.41
C ALA A 83 20.46 15.18 27.10
N ASP A 84 21.10 15.00 25.94
CA ASP A 84 20.58 15.44 24.64
C ASP A 84 20.94 14.47 23.50
N ASP A 85 19.92 14.01 22.77
CA ASP A 85 20.02 13.13 21.60
C ASP A 85 21.00 13.64 20.52
N ARG A 86 21.23 14.96 20.45
CA ARG A 86 22.17 15.57 19.49
C ARG A 86 23.60 15.06 19.67
N HIS A 87 23.96 14.58 20.86
CA HIS A 87 25.29 14.05 21.17
C HIS A 87 25.52 12.60 20.74
N LEU A 88 24.54 11.93 20.13
CA LEU A 88 24.71 10.56 19.62
C LEU A 88 25.97 10.41 18.73
N ALA A 89 26.30 11.45 17.95
CA ALA A 89 27.49 11.47 17.11
C ALA A 89 28.80 11.43 17.90
N LEU A 90 28.89 12.13 19.03
CA LEU A 90 30.04 12.10 19.94
C LEU A 90 30.12 10.77 20.69
N ALA A 91 28.98 10.25 21.16
CA ALA A 91 28.91 8.96 21.84
C ALA A 91 29.37 7.81 20.92
N ALA A 92 28.93 7.81 19.67
CA ALA A 92 29.36 6.83 18.67
C ALA A 92 30.85 6.96 18.31
N LEU A 93 31.39 8.18 18.27
CA LEU A 93 32.84 8.41 18.10
C LEU A 93 33.63 7.79 19.25
N LEU A 94 33.30 8.16 20.49
CA LEU A 94 33.95 7.65 21.70
C LEU A 94 33.90 6.12 21.76
N LEU A 95 32.76 5.50 21.42
CA LEU A 95 32.57 4.05 21.43
C LEU A 95 33.59 3.28 20.56
N VAL A 96 34.11 3.90 19.50
CA VAL A 96 35.00 3.21 18.55
C VAL A 96 36.48 3.48 18.78
N GLU A 97 36.82 4.27 19.79
CA GLU A 97 38.20 4.59 20.16
C GLU A 97 38.96 3.38 20.71
N ASP A 98 40.28 3.37 20.48
CA ASP A 98 41.16 2.32 21.00
C ASP A 98 41.44 2.48 22.51
N ALA A 99 41.33 3.71 23.03
CA ALA A 99 41.47 4.01 24.44
C ALA A 99 40.28 3.43 25.25
N PRO A 100 40.49 2.47 26.17
CA PRO A 100 39.39 1.79 26.85
C PRO A 100 38.49 2.72 27.67
N ALA A 101 39.05 3.78 28.24
CA ALA A 101 38.30 4.77 29.01
C ALA A 101 37.31 5.55 28.13
N LEU A 102 37.73 5.96 26.93
CA LEU A 102 36.86 6.66 25.98
C LEU A 102 35.78 5.73 25.43
N ALA A 103 36.15 4.49 25.09
CA ALA A 103 35.20 3.48 24.64
C ALA A 103 34.13 3.18 25.70
N ALA A 104 34.54 3.10 26.99
CA ALA A 104 33.63 2.93 28.12
C ALA A 104 32.69 4.14 28.27
N LEU A 105 33.21 5.37 28.23
CA LEU A 105 32.39 6.59 28.27
C LEU A 105 31.37 6.61 27.12
N GLY A 106 31.79 6.30 25.89
CA GLY A 106 30.90 6.24 24.73
C GLY A 106 29.82 5.17 24.88
N ALA A 107 30.17 4.01 25.46
CA ALA A 107 29.19 2.98 25.79
C ALA A 107 28.18 3.49 26.82
N ASP A 108 28.62 4.05 27.95
CA ASP A 108 27.76 4.53 29.03
C ASP A 108 26.76 5.58 28.53
N VAL A 109 27.22 6.56 27.75
CA VAL A 109 26.35 7.57 27.13
C VAL A 109 25.29 6.93 26.23
N LEU A 110 25.66 5.93 25.42
CA LEU A 110 24.70 5.22 24.58
C LEU A 110 23.70 4.40 25.40
N GLU A 111 24.08 3.89 26.58
CA GLU A 111 23.12 3.22 27.48
C GLU A 111 22.02 4.17 27.88
N GLU A 112 22.42 5.35 28.35
CA GLU A 112 21.51 6.35 28.90
C GLU A 112 20.60 6.90 27.79
N LEU A 113 21.16 7.24 26.63
CA LEU A 113 20.38 7.69 25.47
C LEU A 113 19.37 6.62 25.00
N VAL A 114 19.79 5.35 24.91
CA VAL A 114 18.90 4.26 24.50
C VAL A 114 17.83 3.99 25.55
N SER A 115 18.19 4.00 26.84
CA SER A 115 17.24 3.75 27.93
C SER A 115 16.20 4.86 28.06
N ALA A 116 16.60 6.11 27.80
CA ALA A 116 15.68 7.25 27.75
C ALA A 116 14.70 7.14 26.57
N TRP A 117 15.17 6.73 25.39
CA TRP A 117 14.33 6.59 24.20
C TRP A 117 13.44 5.32 24.20
N CYS A 118 13.98 4.20 24.66
CA CYS A 118 13.36 2.87 24.62
C CYS A 118 13.45 2.22 26.01
N PRO A 119 12.54 2.57 26.93
CA PRO A 119 12.46 1.91 28.23
C PRO A 119 12.34 0.39 28.08
N GLY A 120 13.09 -0.37 28.90
CA GLY A 120 13.16 -1.83 28.81
C GLY A 120 14.14 -2.37 27.76
N ALA A 121 14.89 -1.52 27.06
CA ALA A 121 15.92 -1.97 26.11
C ALA A 121 17.08 -2.71 26.79
N SER A 122 17.33 -2.47 28.08
CA SER A 122 18.37 -3.17 28.86
C SER A 122 17.93 -4.58 29.28
N ASP A 123 16.62 -4.84 29.28
CA ASP A 123 16.07 -6.14 29.67
C ASP A 123 16.27 -7.21 28.58
N LEU A 124 16.00 -8.45 28.96
CA LEU A 124 15.93 -9.54 27.99
C LEU A 124 14.80 -9.27 26.99
N ARG A 125 15.12 -9.44 25.72
CA ARG A 125 14.17 -9.24 24.62
C ARG A 125 12.91 -10.08 24.81
N ALA A 126 11.75 -9.46 24.58
CA ALA A 126 10.46 -10.11 24.71
C ALA A 126 10.38 -11.31 23.75
N PRO A 127 9.94 -12.49 24.23
CA PRO A 127 9.92 -13.70 23.42
C PRO A 127 8.89 -13.59 22.29
N ARG A 128 9.09 -14.38 21.22
CA ARG A 128 8.20 -14.45 20.05
C ARG A 128 6.71 -14.53 20.42
N GLY A 129 6.35 -15.32 21.42
CA GLY A 129 4.95 -15.48 21.84
C GLY A 129 4.30 -14.18 22.32
N THR A 130 5.06 -13.35 23.04
CA THR A 130 4.61 -12.02 23.48
C THR A 130 4.45 -11.09 22.29
N VAL A 131 5.45 -11.04 21.40
CA VAL A 131 5.41 -10.21 20.18
C VAL A 131 4.21 -10.56 19.29
N ILE A 132 4.01 -11.85 18.97
CA ILE A 132 2.91 -12.27 18.08
C ILE A 132 1.55 -11.95 18.70
N ARG A 133 1.38 -12.11 20.02
CA ARG A 133 0.13 -11.75 20.69
C ARG A 133 -0.14 -10.25 20.64
N ALA A 134 0.89 -9.42 20.81
CA ALA A 134 0.76 -7.97 20.69
C ALA A 134 0.40 -7.57 19.25
N LEU A 135 1.11 -8.10 18.25
CA LEU A 135 0.86 -7.77 16.83
C LEU A 135 -0.50 -8.26 16.32
N ALA A 136 -1.00 -9.41 16.78
CA ALA A 136 -2.29 -9.97 16.37
C ALA A 136 -3.49 -9.05 16.66
N ARG A 137 -3.31 -8.05 17.53
CA ARG A 137 -4.34 -7.06 17.88
C ARG A 137 -4.39 -5.87 16.90
N VAL A 138 -3.34 -5.66 16.11
CA VAL A 138 -3.14 -4.40 15.35
C VAL A 138 -3.64 -4.50 13.91
N GLY A 139 -3.91 -5.69 13.37
CA GLY A 139 -4.51 -5.79 12.04
C GLY A 139 -4.94 -7.19 11.61
N GLU A 140 -6.18 -7.29 11.12
CA GLU A 140 -6.74 -8.50 10.49
C GLU A 140 -6.58 -8.51 8.96
N HIS A 141 -5.99 -7.47 8.39
CA HIS A 141 -5.79 -7.36 6.96
C HIS A 141 -4.92 -8.52 6.44
N ARG A 142 -5.44 -9.20 5.42
CA ARG A 142 -4.75 -10.30 4.75
C ARG A 142 -3.99 -9.76 3.55
N PHE A 143 -2.73 -10.16 3.43
CA PHE A 143 -1.85 -9.77 2.33
C PHE A 143 -1.41 -10.99 1.57
N GLU A 144 -1.32 -10.85 0.26
CA GLU A 144 -0.67 -11.80 -0.61
C GLU A 144 0.80 -11.41 -0.79
N LEU A 145 1.70 -12.31 -0.40
CA LEU A 145 3.10 -12.26 -0.76
C LEU A 145 3.32 -13.13 -1.99
N SER A 146 3.40 -12.49 -3.15
CA SER A 146 3.75 -13.16 -4.39
C SER A 146 5.18 -13.70 -4.33
N ALA A 147 5.42 -14.87 -4.94
CA ALA A 147 6.71 -15.52 -4.97
C ALA A 147 7.69 -14.65 -5.77
N GLY A 148 8.74 -14.20 -5.10
CA GLY A 148 9.80 -13.42 -5.72
C GLY A 148 11.02 -13.37 -4.81
N VAL A 149 12.21 -13.23 -5.41
CA VAL A 149 13.47 -13.08 -4.68
C VAL A 149 13.54 -11.66 -4.10
N VAL A 150 12.83 -11.44 -3.00
CA VAL A 150 12.88 -10.20 -2.23
C VAL A 150 13.84 -10.42 -1.07
N SER A 151 14.82 -9.53 -0.90
CA SER A 151 15.71 -9.58 0.26
C SER A 151 14.92 -9.43 1.56
N LEU A 152 15.40 -10.03 2.65
CA LEU A 152 14.72 -9.96 3.94
C LEU A 152 14.42 -8.50 4.39
N PRO A 153 15.33 -7.51 4.26
CA PRO A 153 15.04 -6.12 4.58
C PRO A 153 13.89 -5.51 3.75
N ARG A 154 13.79 -5.85 2.47
CA ARG A 154 12.72 -5.36 1.58
C ARG A 154 11.39 -6.00 1.94
N LEU A 155 11.39 -7.27 2.30
CA LEU A 155 10.20 -7.97 2.77
C LEU A 155 9.72 -7.40 4.11
N ALA A 156 10.62 -7.19 5.07
CA ALA A 156 10.30 -6.54 6.34
C ALA A 156 9.72 -5.12 6.12
N ALA A 157 10.32 -4.32 5.23
CA ALA A 157 9.80 -3.01 4.88
C ALA A 157 8.42 -3.09 4.20
N ARG A 158 8.17 -4.10 3.36
CA ARG A 158 6.85 -4.32 2.73
C ARG A 158 5.81 -4.71 3.78
N LEU A 159 6.13 -5.64 4.68
CA LEU A 159 5.22 -6.07 5.76
C LEU A 159 4.92 -4.92 6.73
N ALA A 160 5.92 -4.12 7.11
CA ALA A 160 5.72 -2.98 7.98
C ALA A 160 4.77 -1.94 7.37
N ARG A 161 4.85 -1.72 6.05
CA ARG A 161 3.96 -0.78 5.35
C ARG A 161 2.55 -1.31 5.15
N LEU A 162 2.43 -2.58 4.76
CA LEU A 162 1.13 -3.16 4.42
C LEU A 162 0.34 -3.50 5.67
N GLY A 163 1.01 -4.07 6.68
CA GLY A 163 0.38 -4.62 7.87
C GLY A 163 -0.03 -3.63 8.93
N ASP A 164 0.28 -2.33 8.75
CA ASP A 164 0.06 -1.27 9.74
C ASP A 164 0.35 -1.72 11.19
N LEU A 165 1.51 -2.36 11.38
CA LEU A 165 1.78 -3.13 12.61
C LEU A 165 1.84 -2.28 13.89
N GLY A 166 1.76 -0.95 13.78
CA GLY A 166 1.93 -0.01 14.90
C GLY A 166 3.34 0.03 15.49
N VAL A 167 4.23 -0.90 15.10
CA VAL A 167 5.61 -0.98 15.57
C VAL A 167 6.61 -1.19 14.44
N PRO A 168 7.84 -0.68 14.55
CA PRO A 168 8.86 -0.88 13.54
C PRO A 168 9.33 -2.34 13.44
N LEU A 169 9.56 -2.79 12.21
CA LEU A 169 10.23 -4.07 11.91
C LEU A 169 11.70 -3.82 11.54
N VAL A 170 12.61 -4.38 12.34
CA VAL A 170 14.06 -4.24 12.20
C VAL A 170 14.69 -5.58 11.85
N VAL A 171 15.56 -5.57 10.84
CA VAL A 171 16.34 -6.76 10.45
C VAL A 171 17.76 -6.59 10.99
N ASP A 172 18.23 -7.59 11.74
CA ASP A 172 19.58 -7.62 12.28
C ASP A 172 20.63 -7.57 11.14
N PRO A 173 21.66 -6.71 11.22
CA PRO A 173 22.73 -6.62 10.22
C PRO A 173 23.45 -7.94 9.91
N ARG A 174 23.44 -8.90 10.85
CA ARG A 174 24.00 -10.25 10.66
C ARG A 174 23.23 -11.09 9.62
N LEU A 175 22.04 -10.65 9.21
CA LEU A 175 21.22 -11.29 8.19
C LEU A 175 21.40 -10.68 6.80
N GLU A 176 22.27 -9.68 6.64
CA GLU A 176 22.55 -9.08 5.33
C GLU A 176 23.01 -10.15 4.31
N GLY A 177 22.55 -10.05 3.07
CA GLY A 177 22.83 -11.03 2.02
C GLY A 177 22.11 -12.38 2.15
N ARG A 178 21.39 -12.67 3.26
CA ARG A 178 20.60 -13.89 3.39
C ARG A 178 19.28 -13.75 2.65
N ALA A 179 19.09 -14.57 1.61
CA ALA A 179 17.78 -14.75 1.02
C ALA A 179 16.89 -15.56 1.99
N PRO A 180 15.66 -15.11 2.29
CA PRO A 180 14.71 -15.99 2.94
C PRO A 180 14.55 -17.24 2.06
N ARG A 181 14.61 -18.44 2.66
CA ARG A 181 14.26 -19.67 1.94
C ARG A 181 12.87 -19.48 1.33
N ALA A 182 12.70 -19.92 0.08
CA ALA A 182 11.57 -19.63 -0.78
C ALA A 182 10.25 -19.61 0.00
N LEU A 183 9.76 -18.40 0.30
CA LEU A 183 8.36 -18.21 0.60
C LEU A 183 7.63 -18.46 -0.73
N THR A 184 6.92 -19.58 -0.81
CA THR A 184 5.93 -19.78 -1.86
C THR A 184 4.89 -18.67 -1.79
N GLU A 185 4.08 -18.50 -2.83
CA GLU A 185 2.94 -17.59 -2.77
C GLU A 185 2.07 -17.91 -1.55
N ARG A 186 1.85 -16.90 -0.70
CA ARG A 186 1.16 -17.05 0.57
C ARG A 186 0.25 -15.87 0.83
N THR A 187 -0.93 -16.19 1.35
CA THR A 187 -1.94 -15.20 1.74
C THR A 187 -2.27 -15.36 3.22
N GLY A 188 -1.92 -14.37 4.02
CA GLY A 188 -2.11 -14.39 5.48
C GLY A 188 -2.09 -13.00 6.08
N THR A 189 -2.35 -12.91 7.38
CA THR A 189 -2.13 -11.64 8.12
C THR A 189 -0.64 -11.33 8.19
N ALA A 190 -0.27 -10.07 8.48
CA ALA A 190 1.13 -9.73 8.65
C ALA A 190 1.81 -10.57 9.76
N CYS A 191 1.07 -10.91 10.81
CA CYS A 191 1.51 -11.81 11.88
C CYS A 191 1.78 -13.23 11.38
N ASP A 192 0.86 -13.80 10.60
CA ASP A 192 1.01 -15.14 10.01
C ASP A 192 2.27 -15.19 9.12
N LEU A 193 2.42 -14.17 8.28
CA LEU A 193 3.54 -14.07 7.33
C LEU A 193 4.88 -13.90 8.05
N LEU A 194 4.94 -13.11 9.13
CA LEU A 194 6.13 -12.99 9.98
C LEU A 194 6.45 -14.32 10.70
N ALA A 195 5.44 -14.97 11.25
CA ALA A 195 5.57 -16.26 11.94
C ALA A 195 6.09 -17.35 11.00
N GLU A 196 5.59 -17.38 9.77
CA GLU A 196 6.03 -18.29 8.71
C GLU A 196 7.46 -17.96 8.24
N LEU A 197 7.76 -16.69 7.98
CA LEU A 197 9.10 -16.23 7.62
C LEU A 197 10.14 -16.62 8.67
N ALA A 198 9.80 -16.45 9.96
CA ALA A 198 10.67 -16.85 11.05
C ALA A 198 10.91 -18.36 11.08
N HIS A 199 9.87 -19.15 10.83
CA HIS A 199 9.98 -20.60 10.78
C HIS A 199 10.80 -21.08 9.56
N ALA A 200 10.41 -20.67 8.36
CA ALA A 200 11.04 -21.07 7.09
C ALA A 200 12.50 -20.60 6.98
N GLY A 201 12.78 -19.38 7.44
CA GLY A 201 14.11 -18.76 7.41
C GLY A 201 15.03 -19.18 8.56
N ARG A 202 14.56 -20.00 9.52
CA ARG A 202 15.28 -20.28 10.80
C ARG A 202 15.72 -18.97 11.48
N LEU A 203 14.80 -18.03 11.59
CA LEU A 203 15.02 -16.73 12.22
C LEU A 203 14.36 -16.71 13.61
N SER A 204 14.84 -15.82 14.48
CA SER A 204 14.16 -15.44 15.71
C SER A 204 13.38 -14.15 15.50
N LEU A 205 12.22 -14.07 16.15
CA LEU A 205 11.45 -12.84 16.32
C LEU A 205 11.44 -12.51 17.81
N SER A 206 11.84 -11.30 18.14
CA SER A 206 11.92 -10.85 19.52
C SER A 206 11.56 -9.37 19.62
N GLY A 207 10.93 -8.96 20.71
CA GLY A 207 10.61 -7.56 20.97
C GLY A 207 11.76 -6.88 21.72
N VAL A 208 12.09 -5.65 21.34
CA VAL A 208 13.00 -4.76 22.08
C VAL A 208 12.18 -3.62 22.67
N GLY A 209 12.47 -3.25 23.93
CA GLY A 209 11.72 -2.25 24.71
C GLY A 209 10.67 -2.87 25.62
N ASP A 210 9.75 -2.06 26.11
CA ASP A 210 8.61 -2.51 26.92
C ASP A 210 7.52 -3.15 26.05
N TRP A 211 7.26 -4.44 26.31
CA TRP A 211 6.23 -5.25 25.67
C TRP A 211 5.22 -5.85 26.68
N GLU A 212 5.25 -5.40 27.93
CA GLU A 212 4.37 -5.93 28.98
C GLU A 212 2.98 -5.29 28.97
N ALA A 213 2.89 -4.05 28.47
CA ALA A 213 1.62 -3.33 28.34
C ALA A 213 0.73 -3.88 27.19
N GLU A 214 -0.55 -3.49 27.20
CA GLU A 214 -1.51 -3.88 26.14
C GLU A 214 -1.11 -3.38 24.75
N GLN A 215 -0.31 -2.31 24.71
CA GLN A 215 0.32 -1.75 23.52
C GLN A 215 1.84 -1.67 23.75
N PRO A 216 2.67 -1.96 22.74
CA PRO A 216 4.12 -1.79 22.86
C PRO A 216 4.46 -0.36 23.28
N GLY A 217 5.44 -0.21 24.19
CA GLY A 217 5.89 1.09 24.68
C GLY A 217 6.45 1.98 23.57
N ALA A 218 6.52 3.28 23.82
CA ALA A 218 7.19 4.21 22.92
C ALA A 218 8.64 3.76 22.68
N GLY A 219 9.05 3.71 21.40
CA GLY A 219 10.39 3.23 21.02
C GLY A 219 10.53 1.70 20.91
N ALA A 220 9.51 0.91 21.27
CA ALA A 220 9.56 -0.55 21.10
C ALA A 220 9.58 -0.94 19.62
N PHE A 221 10.33 -2.00 19.28
CA PHE A 221 10.40 -2.52 17.91
C PHE A 221 10.56 -4.04 17.88
N VAL A 222 10.17 -4.64 16.75
CA VAL A 222 10.35 -6.08 16.50
C VAL A 222 11.67 -6.30 15.80
N LEU A 223 12.51 -7.15 16.38
CA LEU A 223 13.77 -7.59 15.80
C LEU A 223 13.62 -8.95 15.13
N ILE A 224 14.04 -9.02 13.86
CA ILE A 224 14.25 -10.23 13.09
C ILE A 224 15.74 -10.56 13.11
N ALA A 225 16.13 -11.63 13.80
CA ALA A 225 17.54 -11.98 14.03
C ALA A 225 17.84 -13.46 13.67
N PRO A 226 19.12 -13.86 13.56
CA PRO A 226 19.48 -15.26 13.39
C PRO A 226 19.01 -16.10 14.59
N ARG A 227 18.42 -17.29 14.34
CA ARG A 227 18.08 -18.22 15.43
C ARG A 227 19.36 -18.74 16.10
N GLY A 228 19.38 -18.77 17.43
CA GLY A 228 20.52 -19.22 18.22
C GLY A 228 21.65 -18.19 18.37
N GLY A 229 21.44 -16.95 17.91
CA GLY A 229 22.35 -15.84 18.25
C GLY A 229 22.35 -15.56 19.76
N ARG A 230 23.42 -14.90 20.24
CA ARG A 230 23.48 -14.42 21.63
C ARG A 230 22.22 -13.60 21.95
N SER A 231 21.73 -13.77 23.18
CA SER A 231 20.62 -12.98 23.72
C SER A 231 21.11 -11.61 24.17
N ASP A 232 21.77 -10.89 23.26
CA ASP A 232 22.20 -9.50 23.45
C ASP A 232 20.99 -8.66 23.87
N SER A 233 21.16 -7.71 24.79
CA SER A 233 20.10 -6.75 25.14
C SER A 233 19.84 -5.79 23.97
N GLY A 234 18.74 -5.04 24.01
CA GLY A 234 18.47 -3.98 23.05
C GLY A 234 19.57 -2.92 23.00
N VAL A 235 20.08 -2.53 24.17
CA VAL A 235 21.20 -1.59 24.30
C VAL A 235 22.45 -2.11 23.60
N GLU A 236 22.86 -3.36 23.87
CA GLU A 236 24.05 -3.96 23.25
C GLU A 236 23.95 -4.02 21.73
N LEU A 237 22.75 -4.36 21.21
CA LEU A 237 22.49 -4.37 19.78
C LEU A 237 22.64 -2.98 19.15
N LEU A 238 22.01 -1.97 19.73
CA LEU A 238 22.05 -0.60 19.22
C LEU A 238 23.46 -0.01 19.30
N ARG A 239 24.20 -0.27 20.39
CA ARG A 239 25.63 0.07 20.51
C ARG A 239 26.45 -0.57 19.39
N ALA A 240 26.28 -1.88 19.17
CA ALA A 240 27.01 -2.59 18.11
C ALA A 240 26.71 -2.01 16.72
N TRP A 241 25.47 -1.60 16.46
CA TRP A 241 25.10 -0.97 15.18
C TRP A 241 25.71 0.43 15.03
N CYS A 242 25.67 1.26 16.08
CA CYS A 242 26.33 2.56 16.08
C CYS A 242 27.83 2.40 15.82
N ALA A 243 28.48 1.44 16.46
CA ALA A 243 29.90 1.17 16.27
C ALA A 243 30.23 0.74 14.82
N SER A 244 29.43 -0.16 14.24
CA SER A 244 29.61 -0.62 12.85
C SER A 244 29.45 0.52 11.84
N VAL A 245 28.44 1.39 12.02
CA VAL A 245 28.29 2.58 11.19
C VAL A 245 29.48 3.52 11.35
N GLN A 246 29.87 3.82 12.59
CA GLN A 246 30.93 4.80 12.86
C GLN A 246 32.33 4.32 12.40
N ARG A 247 32.61 3.01 12.45
CA ARG A 247 33.84 2.42 11.88
C ARG A 247 33.82 2.29 10.36
N ALA A 248 32.67 2.46 9.72
CA ALA A 248 32.45 2.19 8.30
C ALA A 248 32.90 0.77 7.88
N ASP A 249 32.61 -0.23 8.72
CA ASP A 249 32.94 -1.63 8.42
C ASP A 249 32.02 -2.25 7.34
N GLU A 250 32.27 -3.51 6.97
CA GLU A 250 31.49 -4.22 5.95
C GLU A 250 29.98 -4.31 6.25
N ARG A 251 29.58 -4.15 7.52
CA ARG A 251 28.18 -4.20 7.96
C ARG A 251 27.58 -2.80 8.15
N ALA A 252 28.35 -1.73 7.96
CA ALA A 252 27.91 -0.37 8.22
C ALA A 252 26.58 -0.03 7.53
N SER A 253 26.42 -0.37 6.24
CA SER A 253 25.15 -0.13 5.52
C SER A 253 23.97 -0.89 6.13
N ALA A 254 24.16 -2.14 6.54
CA ALA A 254 23.11 -2.92 7.17
C ALA A 254 22.77 -2.40 8.58
N ALA A 255 23.78 -1.98 9.34
CA ALA A 255 23.64 -1.35 10.65
C ALA A 255 22.91 0.01 10.57
N ALA A 256 23.27 0.85 9.61
CA ALA A 256 22.58 2.13 9.36
C ALA A 256 21.12 1.91 8.98
N ARG A 257 20.80 0.90 8.15
CA ARG A 257 19.42 0.51 7.85
C ARG A 257 18.67 -0.01 9.07
N ALA A 258 19.33 -0.75 9.96
CA ALA A 258 18.73 -1.26 11.19
C ALA A 258 18.43 -0.12 12.19
N LEU A 259 19.37 0.80 12.39
CA LEU A 259 19.18 2.03 13.18
C LEU A 259 18.06 2.90 12.61
N ALA A 260 18.08 3.15 11.31
CA ALA A 260 17.01 3.88 10.63
C ALA A 260 15.66 3.15 10.70
N ALA A 261 15.65 1.81 10.76
CA ALA A 261 14.46 0.99 10.90
C ALA A 261 13.89 1.01 12.32
N SER A 262 14.72 1.14 13.36
CA SER A 262 14.28 1.07 14.77
C SER A 262 13.31 2.18 15.18
N GLY A 263 13.34 3.31 14.47
CA GLY A 263 12.52 4.47 14.80
C GLY A 263 13.12 5.41 15.83
N TRP A 264 14.40 5.22 16.17
CA TRP A 264 15.13 6.13 17.05
C TRP A 264 15.41 7.47 16.34
N PRO A 265 14.83 8.60 16.79
CA PRO A 265 15.00 9.88 16.10
C PRO A 265 16.45 10.38 16.11
N ALA A 266 17.17 10.21 17.24
CA ALA A 266 18.58 10.58 17.35
C ALA A 266 19.44 9.89 16.30
N ALA A 267 19.20 8.59 16.08
CA ALA A 267 19.91 7.83 15.07
C ALA A 267 19.66 8.38 13.66
N LEU A 268 18.42 8.72 13.33
CA LEU A 268 18.10 9.30 12.02
C LEU A 268 18.80 10.66 11.80
N ALA A 269 18.77 11.54 12.81
CA ALA A 269 19.45 12.84 12.78
C ALA A 269 20.98 12.71 12.72
N TRP A 270 21.55 11.69 13.36
CA TRP A 270 22.96 11.38 13.26
C TRP A 270 23.36 10.86 11.87
N LEU A 271 22.56 9.96 11.28
CA LEU A 271 22.81 9.46 9.92
C LEU A 271 22.69 10.60 8.89
N GLU A 272 21.73 11.51 9.07
CA GLU A 272 21.56 12.71 8.24
C GLU A 272 22.83 13.57 8.23
N ARG A 273 23.30 14.00 9.41
CA ARG A 273 24.53 14.79 9.54
C ARG A 273 25.74 14.03 8.99
N SER A 274 25.85 12.74 9.30
CA SER A 274 26.98 11.91 8.85
C SER A 274 27.06 11.81 7.33
N TRP A 275 25.92 11.65 6.65
CA TRP A 275 25.92 11.66 5.20
C TRP A 275 26.17 13.07 4.65
N PHE A 276 25.47 14.09 5.15
CA PHE A 276 25.56 15.44 4.60
C PHE A 276 26.96 16.05 4.80
N GLU A 277 27.58 15.89 5.96
CA GLU A 277 28.87 16.50 6.27
C GLU A 277 30.07 15.67 5.81
N ARG A 278 29.96 14.32 5.83
CA ARG A 278 31.10 13.41 5.61
C ARG A 278 30.95 12.48 4.40
N ASP A 279 29.88 12.64 3.63
CA ASP A 279 29.53 11.78 2.49
C ASP A 279 29.50 10.28 2.85
N HIS A 280 29.08 9.96 4.09
CA HIS A 280 29.11 8.61 4.61
C HIS A 280 28.08 7.71 3.90
N ALA A 281 28.52 6.87 2.96
CA ALA A 281 27.64 6.07 2.11
C ALA A 281 26.65 5.17 2.88
N ALA A 282 27.08 4.50 3.95
CA ALA A 282 26.19 3.69 4.77
C ALA A 282 25.07 4.52 5.42
N ALA A 283 25.35 5.77 5.78
CA ALA A 283 24.37 6.63 6.39
C ALA A 283 23.27 7.00 5.40
N LEU A 284 23.61 7.28 4.13
CA LEU A 284 22.63 7.44 3.05
C LEU A 284 21.75 6.19 2.91
N ASP A 285 22.31 4.98 2.96
CA ASP A 285 21.51 3.74 2.88
C ASP A 285 20.49 3.64 4.02
N GLY A 286 20.87 4.09 5.22
CA GLY A 286 19.96 4.25 6.36
C GLY A 286 18.83 5.24 6.08
N LEU A 287 19.16 6.44 5.58
CA LEU A 287 18.18 7.48 5.23
C LEU A 287 17.18 7.01 4.17
N LEU A 288 17.66 6.35 3.11
CA LEU A 288 16.81 5.77 2.07
C LEU A 288 15.87 4.70 2.63
N ALA A 289 16.36 3.86 3.55
CA ALA A 289 15.57 2.85 4.22
C ALA A 289 14.52 3.43 5.18
N ALA A 290 14.81 4.56 5.86
CA ALA A 290 13.82 5.30 6.64
C ALA A 290 12.74 5.91 5.73
N ALA A 291 13.15 6.59 4.65
CA ALA A 291 12.22 7.20 3.70
C ALA A 291 11.29 6.15 3.08
N ALA A 292 11.80 4.97 2.72
CA ALA A 292 11.00 3.84 2.22
C ALA A 292 9.92 3.34 3.21
N ARG A 293 10.01 3.72 4.48
CA ARG A 293 9.02 3.45 5.54
C ARG A 293 8.16 4.67 5.89
N GLY A 294 8.30 5.78 5.17
CA GLY A 294 7.56 7.02 5.45
C GLY A 294 8.22 7.94 6.48
N ARG A 295 9.42 7.62 6.97
CA ARG A 295 10.19 8.50 7.85
C ARG A 295 11.22 9.26 7.02
N ILE A 296 10.89 10.48 6.64
CA ILE A 296 11.71 11.28 5.72
C ILE A 296 12.63 12.18 6.55
N ALA A 297 13.94 12.04 6.35
CA ALA A 297 14.91 12.94 6.97
C ALA A 297 14.84 14.33 6.29
N PRO A 298 14.92 15.44 7.05
CA PRO A 298 14.84 16.80 6.53
C PRO A 298 15.74 17.09 5.32
N VAL A 299 16.98 16.58 5.33
CA VAL A 299 17.93 16.74 4.21
C VAL A 299 17.38 16.27 2.86
N LEU A 300 16.50 15.26 2.83
CA LEU A 300 15.87 14.78 1.58
C LEU A 300 14.78 15.74 1.06
N CYS A 301 14.36 16.70 1.88
CA CYS A 301 13.44 17.78 1.56
C CYS A 301 14.17 19.11 1.30
N LEU A 302 15.49 19.11 1.20
CA LEU A 302 16.29 20.26 0.79
C LEU A 302 16.75 20.09 -0.66
N ASP A 303 16.82 21.19 -1.42
CA ASP A 303 17.29 21.19 -2.81
C ASP A 303 18.70 20.59 -2.94
N GLU A 304 19.64 21.08 -2.12
CA GLU A 304 21.02 20.59 -2.10
C GLU A 304 21.11 19.09 -1.76
N GLY A 305 20.35 18.65 -0.74
CA GLY A 305 20.30 17.24 -0.37
C GLY A 305 19.80 16.38 -1.53
N ARG A 306 18.74 16.79 -2.23
CA ARG A 306 18.23 16.07 -3.40
C ARG A 306 19.25 15.97 -4.51
N ARG A 307 19.91 17.08 -4.86
CA ARG A 307 20.95 17.10 -5.90
C ARG A 307 22.07 16.12 -5.57
N ARG A 308 22.52 16.07 -4.31
CA ARG A 308 23.55 15.13 -3.86
C ARG A 308 23.09 13.67 -3.92
N VAL A 309 21.86 13.35 -3.49
CA VAL A 309 21.36 11.97 -3.60
C VAL A 309 21.21 11.54 -5.06
N ILE A 310 20.74 12.42 -5.95
CA ILE A 310 20.62 12.14 -7.40
C ILE A 310 22.00 11.92 -8.00
N ALA A 311 22.99 12.77 -7.68
CA ALA A 311 24.36 12.60 -8.14
C ALA A 311 24.95 11.24 -7.70
N ALA A 312 24.75 10.86 -6.43
CA ALA A 312 25.19 9.55 -5.92
C ALA A 312 24.49 8.36 -6.64
N ALA A 313 23.23 8.54 -7.05
CA ALA A 313 22.52 7.54 -7.86
C ALA A 313 23.07 7.47 -9.29
N ASP A 314 23.30 8.63 -9.94
CA ASP A 314 23.85 8.72 -11.29
C ASP A 314 25.26 8.12 -11.39
N GLU A 315 26.10 8.34 -10.38
CA GLU A 315 27.42 7.70 -10.24
C GLU A 315 27.31 6.18 -10.10
N GLY A 316 26.36 5.71 -9.29
CA GLY A 316 26.07 4.29 -9.14
C GLY A 316 25.64 3.64 -10.47
N LEU A 317 24.77 4.31 -11.21
CA LEU A 317 24.33 3.87 -12.54
C LEU A 317 25.48 3.90 -13.55
N ALA A 318 26.35 4.91 -13.51
CA ALA A 318 27.51 5.02 -14.39
C ALA A 318 28.48 3.83 -14.26
N ARG A 319 28.56 3.21 -13.07
CA ARG A 319 29.36 2.00 -12.85
C ARG A 319 28.77 0.74 -13.50
N GLY A 320 27.47 0.75 -13.83
CA GLY A 320 26.78 -0.36 -14.48
C GLY A 320 26.61 -1.62 -13.63
N ASP A 321 26.89 -1.54 -12.32
CA ASP A 321 26.79 -2.68 -11.41
C ASP A 321 25.38 -2.81 -10.80
N ALA A 322 25.02 -4.03 -10.40
CA ALA A 322 23.68 -4.32 -9.86
C ALA A 322 23.40 -3.62 -8.52
N VAL A 323 24.44 -3.24 -7.77
CA VAL A 323 24.32 -2.53 -6.49
C VAL A 323 23.98 -1.06 -6.74
N GLY A 324 24.65 -0.41 -7.70
CA GLY A 324 24.39 0.94 -8.17
C GLY A 324 22.98 1.09 -8.70
N ARG A 325 22.53 0.18 -9.58
CA ARG A 325 21.13 0.17 -10.07
C ARG A 325 20.14 0.02 -8.92
N ARG A 326 20.38 -0.93 -8.01
CA ARG A 326 19.52 -1.15 -6.83
C ARG A 326 19.43 0.11 -5.97
N ARG A 327 20.57 0.77 -5.73
CA ARG A 327 20.63 1.99 -4.93
C ARG A 327 19.88 3.14 -5.61
N ALA A 328 20.01 3.28 -6.93
CA ALA A 328 19.30 4.29 -7.70
C ALA A 328 17.76 4.09 -7.64
N GLU A 329 17.27 2.85 -7.67
CA GLU A 329 15.85 2.55 -7.42
C GLU A 329 15.40 2.97 -6.01
N GLU A 330 16.24 2.74 -5.00
CA GLU A 330 15.97 3.10 -3.61
C GLU A 330 15.95 4.62 -3.42
N VAL A 331 16.87 5.34 -4.07
CA VAL A 331 16.86 6.80 -4.18
C VAL A 331 15.56 7.29 -4.80
N ALA A 332 15.17 6.77 -5.96
CA ALA A 332 13.97 7.21 -6.65
C ALA A 332 12.73 7.08 -5.76
N ARG A 333 12.56 5.93 -5.09
CA ARG A 333 11.44 5.69 -4.17
C ARG A 333 11.48 6.54 -2.91
N ALA A 334 12.67 6.80 -2.37
CA ALA A 334 12.84 7.68 -1.21
C ALA A 334 12.43 9.11 -1.55
N LEU A 335 12.87 9.62 -2.71
CA LEU A 335 12.54 10.97 -3.17
C LEU A 335 11.07 11.14 -3.52
N ALA A 336 10.45 10.12 -4.14
CA ALA A 336 9.00 10.09 -4.37
C ALA A 336 8.22 10.27 -3.06
N ARG A 337 8.64 9.56 -2.01
CA ARG A 337 8.01 9.66 -0.67
C ARG A 337 8.28 10.99 0.02
N ALA A 338 9.46 11.57 -0.18
CA ALA A 338 9.80 12.88 0.38
C ALA A 338 8.93 14.02 -0.18
N GLY A 339 8.15 13.79 -1.24
CA GLY A 339 7.25 14.78 -1.84
C GLY A 339 7.96 15.75 -2.80
N SER A 340 7.28 16.80 -3.23
CA SER A 340 7.83 17.82 -4.14
C SER A 340 8.19 19.13 -3.47
N LEU A 341 7.69 19.39 -2.26
CA LEU A 341 7.85 20.69 -1.61
C LEU A 341 8.94 20.64 -0.54
N SER A 342 9.72 21.73 -0.44
CA SER A 342 10.57 21.96 0.71
C SER A 342 9.72 22.26 1.96
N PRO A 343 10.30 22.24 3.17
CA PRO A 343 9.61 22.71 4.38
C PRO A 343 9.10 24.15 4.28
N LEU A 344 9.66 24.96 3.38
CA LEU A 344 9.24 26.33 3.10
C LEU A 344 8.19 26.43 1.97
N GLY A 345 7.77 25.30 1.40
CA GLY A 345 6.79 25.25 0.31
C GLY A 345 7.37 25.48 -1.08
N GLU A 346 8.69 25.49 -1.24
CA GLU A 346 9.35 25.66 -2.54
C GLU A 346 9.27 24.36 -3.36
N ASP A 347 9.04 24.46 -4.67
CA ASP A 347 9.01 23.30 -5.54
C ASP A 347 10.43 22.79 -5.85
N LEU A 348 10.71 21.56 -5.39
CA LEU A 348 11.96 20.84 -5.57
C LEU A 348 11.95 19.93 -6.81
N SER A 349 10.91 19.97 -7.62
CA SER A 349 10.85 19.26 -8.91
C SER A 349 11.89 19.71 -9.94
N PRO A 350 12.32 20.99 -10.01
CA PRO A 350 13.37 21.40 -10.95
C PRO A 350 14.71 20.71 -10.72
N ALA A 351 15.05 20.39 -9.46
CA ALA A 351 16.28 19.68 -9.10
C ALA A 351 16.38 18.30 -9.78
N LEU A 352 15.24 17.66 -10.07
CA LEU A 352 15.19 16.37 -10.75
C LEU A 352 15.37 16.47 -12.26
N LEU A 353 15.27 17.66 -12.85
CA LEU A 353 15.58 17.87 -14.27
C LEU A 353 17.08 18.03 -14.53
N ALA A 354 17.90 18.23 -13.49
CA ALA A 354 19.34 18.30 -13.65
C ALA A 354 19.86 17.03 -14.35
N GLY A 355 20.52 17.20 -15.49
CA GLY A 355 21.06 16.09 -16.28
C GLY A 355 20.02 15.27 -17.07
N TRP A 356 18.77 15.73 -17.20
CA TRP A 356 17.71 15.01 -17.91
C TRP A 356 18.07 14.70 -19.36
N ASP A 357 18.52 15.70 -20.12
CA ASP A 357 18.82 15.55 -21.56
C ASP A 357 20.11 14.77 -21.84
N ALA A 358 21.00 14.66 -20.84
CA ALA A 358 22.27 13.95 -20.94
C ALA A 358 22.21 12.53 -20.36
N GLY A 359 21.06 12.13 -19.80
CA GLY A 359 20.89 10.85 -19.14
C GLY A 359 20.65 9.70 -20.10
N ASP A 360 21.16 8.52 -19.75
CA ASP A 360 20.66 7.27 -20.32
C ASP A 360 19.22 6.97 -19.83
N GLU A 361 18.67 5.87 -20.33
CA GLU A 361 17.32 5.42 -19.97
C GLU A 361 17.17 5.20 -18.45
N GLU A 362 18.18 4.65 -17.78
CA GLU A 362 18.09 4.33 -16.34
C GLU A 362 18.06 5.59 -15.48
N ARG A 363 18.89 6.59 -15.82
CA ARG A 363 18.91 7.89 -15.14
C ARG A 363 17.60 8.65 -15.30
N THR A 364 17.00 8.57 -16.49
CA THR A 364 15.69 9.17 -16.76
C THR A 364 14.59 8.46 -15.98
N TRP A 365 14.65 7.13 -15.90
CA TRP A 365 13.70 6.34 -15.12
C TRP A 365 13.75 6.69 -13.63
N VAL A 366 14.93 6.84 -13.04
CA VAL A 366 15.10 7.26 -11.62
C VAL A 366 14.44 8.61 -11.35
N ARG A 367 14.64 9.58 -12.24
CA ARG A 367 14.05 10.92 -12.13
C ARG A 367 12.53 10.87 -12.23
N LEU A 368 11.98 10.12 -13.19
CA LEU A 368 10.54 9.89 -13.32
C LEU A 368 9.97 9.23 -12.07
N THR A 369 10.59 8.17 -11.56
CA THR A 369 10.11 7.50 -10.35
C THR A 369 10.20 8.43 -9.12
N ALA A 370 11.22 9.29 -9.02
CA ALA A 370 11.29 10.31 -7.97
C ALA A 370 10.21 11.41 -8.08
N LEU A 371 9.58 11.55 -9.26
CA LEU A 371 8.43 12.41 -9.51
C LEU A 371 7.09 11.74 -9.17
N GLU A 372 7.05 10.43 -8.93
CA GLU A 372 5.80 9.72 -8.58
C GLU A 372 5.22 10.19 -7.24
N GLY A 373 3.89 10.17 -7.11
CA GLY A 373 3.18 10.54 -5.89
C GLY A 373 3.08 12.05 -5.62
N ARG A 374 3.44 12.89 -6.60
CA ARG A 374 3.36 14.34 -6.50
C ARG A 374 1.99 14.83 -6.90
N GLY A 375 1.40 15.67 -6.06
CA GLY A 375 0.12 16.32 -6.39
C GLY A 375 0.25 17.43 -7.44
N ALA A 376 1.45 18.02 -7.61
CA ALA A 376 1.71 19.09 -8.58
C ALA A 376 3.19 19.08 -9.02
N LEU A 377 3.45 19.65 -10.19
CA LEU A 377 4.77 19.80 -10.80
C LEU A 377 4.94 21.22 -11.35
N ALA A 378 6.17 21.73 -11.33
CA ALA A 378 6.53 22.93 -12.08
C ALA A 378 6.19 22.73 -13.58
N PRO A 379 5.75 23.79 -14.29
CA PRO A 379 5.36 23.69 -15.70
C PRO A 379 6.43 23.09 -16.61
N ALA A 380 7.70 23.44 -16.39
CA ALA A 380 8.82 22.89 -17.16
C ALA A 380 9.01 21.37 -16.94
N VAL A 381 8.78 20.89 -15.71
CA VAL A 381 8.87 19.46 -15.38
C VAL A 381 7.69 18.72 -15.99
N LEU A 382 6.49 19.27 -15.85
CA LEU A 382 5.28 18.70 -16.45
C LEU A 382 5.43 18.54 -17.96
N ALA A 383 5.93 19.56 -18.66
CA ALA A 383 6.14 19.51 -20.10
C ALA A 383 7.07 18.34 -20.51
N ARG A 384 8.16 18.11 -19.77
CA ARG A 384 9.08 16.99 -20.04
C ARG A 384 8.47 15.63 -19.75
N VAL A 385 7.67 15.51 -18.70
CA VAL A 385 6.95 14.26 -18.37
C VAL A 385 5.91 13.95 -19.44
N VAL A 386 5.17 14.96 -19.92
CA VAL A 386 4.20 14.82 -21.02
C VAL A 386 4.91 14.40 -22.30
N GLU A 387 5.97 15.11 -22.70
CA GLU A 387 6.79 14.77 -23.87
C GLU A 387 7.25 13.30 -23.82
N MET A 388 7.70 12.84 -22.64
CA MET A 388 8.13 11.46 -22.45
C MET A 388 6.98 10.46 -22.60
N ALA A 389 5.80 10.74 -22.05
CA ALA A 389 4.64 9.86 -22.17
C ALA A 389 4.13 9.73 -23.62
N GLU A 390 4.16 10.84 -24.37
CA GLU A 390 3.64 10.93 -25.74
C GLU A 390 4.60 10.36 -26.80
N ARG A 391 5.91 10.27 -26.50
CA ARG A 391 6.94 9.83 -27.46
C ARG A 391 6.65 8.43 -28.03
N PRO A 392 6.29 8.27 -29.32
CA PRO A 392 5.84 7.00 -29.87
C PRO A 392 6.95 5.92 -29.87
N ALA A 393 8.18 6.33 -30.20
CA ALA A 393 9.35 5.46 -30.30
C ALA A 393 10.22 5.46 -29.02
N GLY A 394 9.67 5.87 -27.88
CA GLY A 394 10.38 5.87 -26.59
C GLY A 394 10.37 4.51 -25.90
N SER A 395 11.25 4.33 -24.90
CA SER A 395 11.23 3.15 -24.03
C SER A 395 9.88 3.01 -23.33
N VAL A 396 9.29 1.80 -23.41
CA VAL A 396 8.05 1.45 -22.71
C VAL A 396 8.17 1.72 -21.20
N ALA A 397 9.33 1.45 -20.61
CA ALA A 397 9.55 1.63 -19.17
C ALA A 397 9.50 3.12 -18.78
N LEU A 398 10.13 3.98 -19.56
CA LEU A 398 10.10 5.44 -19.34
C LEU A 398 8.71 6.01 -19.55
N ARG A 399 8.03 5.60 -20.63
CA ARG A 399 6.66 6.03 -20.92
C ARG A 399 5.70 5.64 -19.81
N ARG A 400 5.81 4.42 -19.28
CA ARG A 400 5.01 3.96 -18.14
C ARG A 400 5.32 4.73 -16.87
N ALA A 401 6.59 4.99 -16.57
CA ALA A 401 6.98 5.80 -15.43
C ALA A 401 6.43 7.24 -15.55
N ALA A 402 6.48 7.85 -16.73
CA ALA A 402 5.85 9.14 -16.99
C ALA A 402 4.33 9.13 -16.77
N LEU A 403 3.63 8.09 -17.23
CA LEU A 403 2.19 7.93 -16.98
C LEU A 403 1.88 7.78 -15.47
N ARG A 404 2.73 7.11 -14.69
CA ARG A 404 2.58 7.04 -13.22
C ARG A 404 2.71 8.41 -12.56
N VAL A 405 3.65 9.22 -13.03
CA VAL A 405 3.81 10.60 -12.54
C VAL A 405 2.55 11.41 -12.85
N LEU A 406 2.07 11.38 -14.10
CA LEU A 406 0.87 12.12 -14.51
C LEU A 406 -0.39 11.68 -13.78
N ALA A 407 -0.54 10.37 -13.54
CA ALA A 407 -1.68 9.80 -12.82
C ALA A 407 -1.73 10.23 -11.34
N GLY A 408 -0.59 10.60 -10.76
CA GLY A 408 -0.50 11.09 -9.38
C GLY A 408 -0.85 12.57 -9.22
N LEU A 409 -0.97 13.33 -10.32
CA LEU A 409 -1.23 14.76 -10.27
C LEU A 409 -2.68 15.06 -9.83
N THR A 410 -2.84 16.07 -9.00
CA THR A 410 -4.17 16.60 -8.62
C THR A 410 -4.91 17.20 -9.80
N ARG A 411 -4.17 17.73 -10.77
CA ARG A 411 -4.67 18.24 -12.05
C ARG A 411 -3.85 17.61 -13.17
N PRO A 412 -4.35 16.52 -13.80
CA PRO A 412 -3.69 15.98 -14.98
C PRO A 412 -3.70 17.03 -16.11
N PRO A 413 -2.79 16.91 -17.09
CA PRO A 413 -2.80 17.78 -18.27
C PRO A 413 -4.14 17.68 -19.01
N GLU A 414 -4.60 18.81 -19.57
CA GLU A 414 -5.91 18.89 -20.25
C GLU A 414 -5.94 18.08 -21.55
N GLU A 415 -4.82 18.00 -22.26
CA GLU A 415 -4.64 17.14 -23.44
C GLU A 415 -3.40 16.25 -23.23
N LEU A 416 -3.59 14.93 -23.27
CA LEU A 416 -2.51 13.95 -23.32
C LEU A 416 -2.73 12.99 -24.48
N ARG A 417 -1.81 12.98 -25.45
CA ARG A 417 -1.89 12.12 -26.65
C ARG A 417 -0.88 11.00 -26.58
N VAL A 418 -1.25 9.89 -25.95
CA VAL A 418 -0.38 8.70 -25.85
C VAL A 418 -0.39 7.95 -27.18
N ALA A 419 0.58 8.20 -28.06
CA ALA A 419 0.71 7.48 -29.33
C ALA A 419 1.21 6.04 -29.15
N GLY A 420 0.82 5.10 -30.01
CA GLY A 420 1.33 3.72 -29.97
C GLY A 420 0.96 2.97 -28.68
N LEU A 421 -0.27 3.15 -28.19
CA LEU A 421 -0.80 2.46 -27.02
C LEU A 421 -0.75 0.94 -27.17
N GLY A 422 -0.96 0.41 -28.38
CA GLY A 422 -0.83 -1.03 -28.64
C GLY A 422 0.53 -1.60 -28.25
N ALA A 423 1.62 -0.86 -28.53
CA ALA A 423 2.98 -1.28 -28.18
C ALA A 423 3.23 -1.23 -26.65
N LEU A 424 2.78 -0.16 -25.98
CA LEU A 424 2.82 -0.08 -24.51
C LEU A 424 2.04 -1.23 -23.85
N TRP A 425 0.89 -1.55 -24.43
CA TRP A 425 0.01 -2.61 -23.94
C TRP A 425 0.60 -4.00 -24.12
N ALA A 426 1.12 -4.29 -25.32
CA ALA A 426 1.78 -5.55 -25.63
C ALA A 426 3.00 -5.79 -24.74
N ALA A 427 3.79 -4.75 -24.49
CA ALA A 427 4.97 -4.82 -23.64
C ALA A 427 4.65 -4.90 -22.12
N SER A 428 3.43 -4.60 -21.70
CA SER A 428 3.03 -4.64 -20.29
C SER A 428 2.77 -6.06 -19.75
N GLY A 429 2.81 -7.08 -20.61
CA GLY A 429 2.63 -8.48 -20.23
C GLY A 429 1.20 -8.84 -19.79
N VAL A 430 0.90 -10.14 -19.73
CA VAL A 430 -0.49 -10.65 -19.52
C VAL A 430 -0.93 -10.60 -18.05
N ASN A 431 0.00 -10.46 -17.11
CA ASN A 431 -0.27 -10.53 -15.66
C ASN A 431 0.03 -9.19 -14.97
N GLY A 432 -1.03 -8.48 -14.56
CA GLY A 432 -0.98 -7.27 -13.72
C GLY A 432 -0.54 -5.99 -14.45
N GLY A 433 0.39 -6.07 -15.41
CA GLY A 433 0.91 -4.88 -16.06
C GLY A 433 -0.09 -4.16 -16.96
N GLN A 434 -0.94 -4.90 -17.68
CA GLN A 434 -2.06 -4.36 -18.46
C GLN A 434 -3.14 -3.70 -17.58
N ALA A 435 -3.46 -4.31 -16.43
CA ALA A 435 -4.41 -3.73 -15.49
C ALA A 435 -3.87 -2.40 -14.92
N GLU A 436 -2.60 -2.37 -14.52
CA GLU A 436 -1.94 -1.15 -14.05
C GLU A 436 -1.88 -0.09 -15.15
N LEU A 437 -1.54 -0.44 -16.39
CA LEU A 437 -1.54 0.53 -17.49
C LEU A 437 -2.96 1.10 -17.73
N GLY A 438 -3.99 0.26 -17.68
CA GLY A 438 -5.39 0.71 -17.72
C GLY A 438 -5.73 1.68 -16.60
N ASP A 439 -5.28 1.41 -15.37
CA ASP A 439 -5.45 2.33 -14.22
C ASP A 439 -4.78 3.68 -14.45
N LEU A 440 -3.55 3.67 -14.96
CA LEU A 440 -2.79 4.89 -15.22
C LEU A 440 -3.47 5.75 -16.29
N LEU A 441 -3.89 5.14 -17.39
CA LEU A 441 -4.55 5.85 -18.47
C LEU A 441 -5.90 6.44 -18.04
N ALA A 442 -6.66 5.70 -17.20
CA ALA A 442 -7.89 6.18 -16.61
C ALA A 442 -7.67 7.38 -15.67
N ALA A 443 -6.63 7.32 -14.84
CA ALA A 443 -6.30 8.38 -13.90
C ALA A 443 -5.87 9.69 -14.59
N VAL A 444 -5.15 9.60 -15.71
CA VAL A 444 -4.72 10.81 -16.45
C VAL A 444 -5.85 11.45 -17.27
N GLY A 445 -6.90 10.70 -17.62
CA GLY A 445 -8.17 11.27 -18.10
C GLY A 445 -8.16 11.86 -19.52
N GLY A 446 -7.15 11.55 -20.35
CA GLY A 446 -6.98 12.12 -21.70
C GLY A 446 -6.89 11.10 -22.84
N VAL A 447 -7.08 9.80 -22.56
CA VAL A 447 -6.97 8.79 -23.63
C VAL A 447 -8.29 8.71 -24.37
N ASP A 448 -8.24 9.01 -25.68
CA ASP A 448 -9.33 8.73 -26.60
C ASP A 448 -9.64 7.21 -26.57
N PRO A 449 -10.78 6.80 -25.99
CA PRO A 449 -11.16 5.39 -25.88
C PRO A 449 -11.51 4.77 -27.24
N ASP A 450 -11.65 5.59 -28.29
CA ASP A 450 -11.91 5.15 -29.67
C ASP A 450 -10.64 4.88 -30.47
N ALA A 451 -9.44 5.06 -29.89
CA ALA A 451 -8.22 4.52 -30.47
C ALA A 451 -8.40 3.01 -30.70
N ALA A 452 -8.53 2.61 -31.97
CA ALA A 452 -8.94 1.27 -32.41
C ALA A 452 -8.06 0.12 -31.88
N GLU A 453 -6.95 0.43 -31.21
CA GLU A 453 -5.91 -0.49 -30.76
C GLU A 453 -6.10 -1.07 -29.34
N VAL A 454 -7.03 -0.57 -28.52
CA VAL A 454 -7.21 -1.09 -27.14
C VAL A 454 -8.21 -2.26 -27.11
N PRO A 455 -7.92 -3.43 -26.51
CA PRO A 455 -8.87 -4.54 -26.41
C PRO A 455 -10.15 -4.15 -25.63
N ALA A 456 -11.32 -4.53 -26.14
CA ALA A 456 -12.61 -4.10 -25.59
C ALA A 456 -12.80 -4.38 -24.08
N PRO A 457 -12.51 -5.58 -23.53
CA PRO A 457 -12.70 -5.87 -22.10
C PRO A 457 -11.89 -4.97 -21.16
N LEU A 458 -10.83 -4.33 -21.68
CA LEU A 458 -9.90 -3.50 -20.93
C LEU A 458 -10.25 -2.01 -21.04
N ARG A 459 -10.92 -1.58 -22.12
CA ARG A 459 -11.60 -0.28 -22.20
C ARG A 459 -12.65 -0.16 -21.09
N PHE A 460 -13.34 -1.26 -20.76
CA PHE A 460 -14.28 -1.33 -19.65
C PHE A 460 -13.66 -0.93 -18.31
N ASP A 461 -12.55 -1.59 -17.99
CA ASP A 461 -11.97 -1.59 -16.66
C ASP A 461 -11.29 -0.25 -16.38
N ALA A 462 -10.71 0.38 -17.41
CA ALA A 462 -10.16 1.73 -17.34
C ALA A 462 -11.28 2.78 -17.18
N LEU A 463 -12.32 2.73 -18.02
CA LEU A 463 -13.42 3.72 -17.97
C LEU A 463 -14.27 3.62 -16.71
N ALA A 464 -14.41 2.42 -16.13
CA ALA A 464 -15.14 2.23 -14.89
C ALA A 464 -14.40 2.77 -13.64
N ARG A 465 -13.08 2.98 -13.69
CA ARG A 465 -12.26 3.41 -12.54
C ARG A 465 -12.02 4.92 -12.48
N ALA A 466 -12.14 5.64 -13.59
CA ALA A 466 -12.09 7.10 -13.58
C ALA A 466 -13.33 7.66 -12.85
N GLU A 467 -13.17 8.38 -11.74
CA GLU A 467 -14.28 8.94 -10.94
C GLU A 467 -15.22 9.86 -11.72
N ARG A 468 -14.82 10.35 -12.90
CA ARG A 468 -15.69 11.11 -13.82
C ARG A 468 -16.57 10.22 -14.71
N GLY A 469 -16.54 8.91 -14.51
CA GLY A 469 -16.98 7.90 -15.47
C GLY A 469 -18.32 7.23 -15.20
N ALA A 470 -19.19 7.70 -14.30
CA ALA A 470 -20.51 7.06 -14.16
C ALA A 470 -21.34 7.18 -15.45
N ALA A 471 -21.37 8.37 -16.04
CA ALA A 471 -22.02 8.63 -17.33
C ALA A 471 -21.23 8.03 -18.52
N ALA A 472 -19.90 8.07 -18.48
CA ALA A 472 -19.07 7.50 -19.55
C ALA A 472 -19.10 5.97 -19.57
N LEU A 473 -19.04 5.31 -18.40
CA LEU A 473 -19.21 3.87 -18.25
C LEU A 473 -20.58 3.43 -18.74
N ALA A 474 -21.62 4.21 -18.45
CA ALA A 474 -22.97 3.93 -18.90
C ALA A 474 -23.15 4.09 -20.41
N LEU A 475 -22.68 5.20 -21.00
CA LEU A 475 -22.73 5.43 -22.45
C LEU A 475 -21.89 4.39 -23.21
N LEU A 476 -20.77 3.96 -22.64
CA LEU A 476 -19.96 2.88 -23.19
C LEU A 476 -20.69 1.54 -23.08
N LEU A 477 -21.23 1.17 -21.90
CA LEU A 477 -22.03 -0.04 -21.71
C LEU A 477 -23.23 -0.09 -22.64
N GLN A 478 -23.91 1.05 -22.85
CA GLN A 478 -25.00 1.21 -23.79
C GLN A 478 -24.55 0.97 -25.24
N SER A 479 -23.54 1.71 -25.68
CA SER A 479 -22.95 1.61 -27.03
C SER A 479 -22.48 0.18 -27.36
N MET A 480 -22.00 -0.55 -26.34
CA MET A 480 -21.50 -1.91 -26.47
C MET A 480 -22.61 -2.97 -26.33
N ALA A 481 -23.61 -2.76 -25.47
CA ALA A 481 -24.75 -3.67 -25.34
C ALA A 481 -25.57 -3.73 -26.64
N GLU A 482 -25.66 -2.61 -27.35
CA GLU A 482 -26.30 -2.51 -28.66
C GLU A 482 -25.52 -3.23 -29.78
N ARG A 483 -24.21 -3.51 -29.59
CA ARG A 483 -23.30 -3.95 -30.66
C ARG A 483 -22.54 -5.26 -30.41
N ALA A 484 -22.55 -5.82 -29.20
CA ALA A 484 -21.66 -6.93 -28.82
C ALA A 484 -22.20 -8.32 -29.19
N ALA A 485 -21.31 -9.17 -29.71
CA ALA A 485 -21.59 -10.60 -29.88
C ALA A 485 -21.78 -11.31 -28.51
N PRO A 486 -22.50 -12.44 -28.44
CA PRO A 486 -22.82 -13.14 -27.18
C PRO A 486 -21.61 -13.59 -26.34
N THR A 487 -20.48 -13.91 -26.98
CA THR A 487 -19.22 -14.29 -26.31
C THR A 487 -18.63 -13.11 -25.56
N THR A 488 -18.63 -11.94 -26.20
CA THR A 488 -18.19 -10.67 -25.65
C THR A 488 -19.03 -10.36 -24.41
N ARG A 489 -20.38 -10.42 -24.48
CA ARG A 489 -21.31 -10.20 -23.34
C ARG A 489 -20.89 -10.95 -22.06
N ARG A 490 -20.54 -12.23 -22.15
CA ARG A 490 -20.15 -13.05 -20.98
C ARG A 490 -18.86 -12.58 -20.31
N GLU A 491 -17.90 -12.07 -21.08
CA GLU A 491 -16.64 -11.55 -20.54
C GLU A 491 -16.86 -10.26 -19.75
N TRP A 492 -17.79 -9.40 -20.20
CA TRP A 492 -18.17 -8.18 -19.47
C TRP A 492 -18.88 -8.47 -18.16
N VAL A 493 -19.83 -9.42 -18.16
CA VAL A 493 -20.51 -9.85 -16.92
C VAL A 493 -19.49 -10.34 -15.90
N ARG A 494 -18.46 -11.09 -16.34
CA ARG A 494 -17.36 -11.52 -15.46
C ARG A 494 -16.51 -10.36 -14.96
N ALA A 495 -16.21 -9.38 -15.81
CA ALA A 495 -15.46 -8.18 -15.41
C ALA A 495 -16.23 -7.35 -14.37
N LEU A 496 -17.53 -7.13 -14.61
CA LEU A 496 -18.41 -6.41 -13.70
C LEU A 496 -18.58 -7.17 -12.38
N ALA A 497 -18.78 -8.50 -12.40
CA ALA A 497 -18.86 -9.33 -11.19
C ALA A 497 -17.58 -9.28 -10.35
N ARG A 498 -16.39 -9.35 -10.96
CA ARG A 498 -15.10 -9.18 -10.25
C ARG A 498 -14.94 -7.80 -9.61
N ARG A 499 -15.57 -6.78 -10.19
CA ARG A 499 -15.58 -5.44 -9.59
C ARG A 499 -16.53 -5.40 -8.39
N VAL A 500 -17.70 -6.00 -8.51
CA VAL A 500 -18.66 -6.15 -7.40
C VAL A 500 -18.05 -6.88 -6.22
N GLU A 501 -17.25 -7.92 -6.45
CA GLU A 501 -16.49 -8.62 -5.41
C GLU A 501 -15.45 -7.73 -4.72
N ARG A 502 -14.81 -6.82 -5.45
CA ARG A 502 -13.77 -5.91 -4.92
C ARG A 502 -14.33 -4.70 -4.20
N GLU A 503 -15.34 -4.05 -4.76
CA GLU A 503 -15.84 -2.72 -4.34
C GLU A 503 -17.20 -2.79 -3.62
N GLY A 504 -17.87 -3.94 -3.67
CA GLY A 504 -19.21 -4.14 -3.16
C GLY A 504 -20.31 -3.76 -4.18
N ALA A 505 -21.42 -4.50 -4.15
CA ALA A 505 -22.56 -4.31 -5.05
C ALA A 505 -23.16 -2.90 -4.97
N THR A 506 -23.29 -2.34 -3.77
CA THR A 506 -23.88 -1.01 -3.55
C THR A 506 -23.05 0.13 -4.15
N SER A 507 -21.72 0.06 -4.03
CA SER A 507 -20.81 1.06 -4.62
C SER A 507 -20.85 0.99 -6.15
N THR A 508 -20.78 -0.23 -6.69
CA THR A 508 -20.84 -0.47 -8.15
C THR A 508 -22.17 0.01 -8.73
N ALA A 509 -23.28 -0.23 -8.03
CA ALA A 509 -24.61 0.16 -8.49
C ALA A 509 -24.81 1.69 -8.53
N ARG A 510 -24.27 2.42 -7.55
CA ARG A 510 -24.28 3.90 -7.56
C ARG A 510 -23.49 4.49 -8.72
N LEU A 511 -22.44 3.81 -9.17
CA LEU A 511 -21.68 4.22 -10.35
C LEU A 511 -22.46 4.03 -11.66
N LEU A 512 -23.44 3.12 -11.68
CA LEU A 512 -24.27 2.84 -12.85
C LEU A 512 -25.57 3.68 -12.90
N GLU A 513 -25.97 4.28 -11.76
CA GLU A 513 -27.20 5.06 -11.61
C GLU A 513 -27.38 6.21 -12.61
N PRO A 514 -26.36 7.04 -12.91
CA PRO A 514 -26.44 8.06 -13.96
C PRO A 514 -26.67 7.49 -15.36
N GLY A 515 -26.28 6.24 -15.58
CA GLY A 515 -26.50 5.54 -16.83
C GLY A 515 -27.94 5.15 -17.06
N PHE A 516 -28.57 4.60 -16.03
CA PHE A 516 -29.98 4.23 -16.06
C PHE A 516 -30.91 5.44 -16.26
N THR A 517 -30.47 6.65 -15.89
CA THR A 517 -31.26 7.87 -16.07
C THR A 517 -31.03 8.53 -17.43
N ALA A 518 -29.87 8.35 -18.05
CA ALA A 518 -29.50 9.00 -19.31
C ALA A 518 -29.85 8.18 -20.57
N ALA A 519 -29.98 6.85 -20.46
CA ALA A 519 -30.21 5.98 -21.61
C ALA A 519 -31.69 5.93 -22.05
N HIS A 520 -31.89 5.62 -23.33
CA HIS A 520 -33.23 5.38 -23.90
C HIS A 520 -33.77 4.03 -23.37
N ALA A 521 -35.09 3.83 -23.39
CA ALA A 521 -35.73 2.66 -22.77
C ALA A 521 -35.09 1.28 -23.11
N PRO A 522 -34.75 0.96 -24.38
CA PRO A 522 -34.15 -0.34 -24.72
C PRO A 522 -32.72 -0.50 -24.17
N ALA A 523 -31.97 0.59 -24.09
CA ALA A 523 -30.61 0.60 -23.57
C ALA A 523 -30.60 0.46 -22.03
N ASN A 524 -31.59 1.05 -21.35
CA ASN A 524 -31.79 0.85 -19.92
C ASN A 524 -32.06 -0.63 -19.58
N GLU A 525 -32.90 -1.30 -20.37
CA GLU A 525 -33.20 -2.72 -20.17
C GLU A 525 -31.96 -3.61 -20.34
N ALA A 526 -31.14 -3.36 -21.36
CA ALA A 526 -29.91 -4.11 -21.58
C ALA A 526 -28.88 -3.88 -20.45
N LEU A 527 -28.73 -2.64 -19.99
CA LEU A 527 -27.81 -2.27 -18.92
C LEU A 527 -28.28 -2.81 -17.56
N MET A 528 -29.59 -2.83 -17.31
CA MET A 528 -30.21 -3.47 -16.15
C MET A 528 -30.00 -4.99 -16.17
N GLY A 529 -30.13 -5.63 -17.33
CA GLY A 529 -29.86 -7.05 -17.50
C GLY A 529 -28.40 -7.41 -17.16
N LEU A 530 -27.43 -6.62 -17.62
CA LEU A 530 -26.02 -6.82 -17.31
C LEU A 530 -25.70 -6.60 -15.82
N ALA A 531 -26.24 -5.53 -15.23
CA ALA A 531 -26.07 -5.25 -13.80
C ALA A 531 -26.73 -6.32 -12.93
N LEU A 532 -27.85 -6.89 -13.37
CA LEU A 532 -28.49 -7.99 -12.69
C LEU A 532 -27.67 -9.29 -12.80
N GLU A 533 -27.22 -9.63 -14.01
CA GLU A 533 -26.40 -10.82 -14.25
C GLU A 533 -25.10 -10.79 -13.42
N ALA A 534 -24.56 -9.60 -13.14
CA ALA A 534 -23.40 -9.37 -12.29
C ALA A 534 -23.72 -9.19 -10.79
N GLY A 535 -25.01 -9.18 -10.39
CA GLY A 535 -25.44 -9.06 -8.99
C GLY A 535 -25.27 -7.67 -8.38
N CYS A 536 -25.33 -6.60 -9.18
CA CYS A 536 -25.11 -5.22 -8.74
C CYS A 536 -26.22 -4.25 -9.12
N LEU A 537 -27.47 -4.72 -9.22
CA LEU A 537 -28.61 -3.81 -9.35
C LEU A 537 -28.72 -2.95 -8.08
N ALA A 538 -28.89 -1.64 -8.24
CA ALA A 538 -29.00 -0.74 -7.10
C ALA A 538 -30.28 -1.03 -6.31
N PRO A 539 -30.24 -1.06 -4.96
CA PRO A 539 -31.44 -1.30 -4.15
C PRO A 539 -32.59 -0.33 -4.45
N THR A 540 -32.30 0.91 -4.83
CA THR A 540 -33.30 1.93 -5.23
C THR A 540 -33.97 1.60 -6.57
N PHE A 541 -33.24 1.02 -7.51
CA PHE A 541 -33.79 0.53 -8.78
C PHE A 541 -34.57 -0.77 -8.61
N GLU A 542 -34.11 -1.65 -7.73
CA GLU A 542 -34.91 -2.82 -7.31
C GLU A 542 -36.24 -2.37 -6.70
N VAL A 543 -36.26 -1.37 -5.80
CA VAL A 543 -37.51 -0.80 -5.25
C VAL A 543 -38.42 -0.32 -6.38
N ARG A 544 -37.92 0.53 -7.29
CA ARG A 544 -38.74 1.10 -8.38
C ARG A 544 -39.27 0.05 -9.35
N LEU A 545 -38.45 -0.95 -9.67
CA LEU A 545 -38.86 -2.11 -10.46
C LEU A 545 -40.00 -2.86 -9.76
N PHE A 546 -39.84 -3.15 -8.47
CA PHE A 546 -40.87 -3.83 -7.69
C PHE A 546 -42.14 -3.00 -7.53
N GLU A 547 -42.05 -1.69 -7.26
CA GLU A 547 -43.19 -0.77 -7.14
C GLU A 547 -43.99 -0.70 -8.45
N ARG A 548 -43.31 -0.46 -9.57
CA ARG A 548 -43.91 -0.45 -10.90
C ARG A 548 -44.60 -1.76 -11.27
N LEU A 549 -43.98 -2.89 -10.91
CA LEU A 549 -44.56 -4.22 -11.13
C LEU A 549 -45.69 -4.55 -10.15
N ARG A 550 -45.82 -3.83 -9.03
CA ARG A 550 -46.91 -3.97 -8.05
C ARG A 550 -48.12 -3.11 -8.39
N GLU A 551 -47.90 -1.96 -9.04
CA GLU A 551 -48.94 -1.02 -9.45
C GLU A 551 -49.79 -1.51 -10.64
N GLY A 552 -49.62 -2.76 -11.07
CA GLY A 552 -50.54 -3.41 -12.02
C GLY A 552 -50.40 -2.98 -13.48
N GLY A 553 -49.33 -2.24 -13.84
CA GLY A 553 -49.01 -1.95 -15.24
C GLY A 553 -48.76 -3.23 -16.04
N ALA A 554 -49.03 -3.18 -17.35
CA ALA A 554 -48.57 -4.21 -18.28
C ALA A 554 -47.04 -4.30 -18.15
N SER A 555 -46.54 -5.46 -17.72
CA SER A 555 -45.11 -5.70 -17.62
C SER A 555 -44.49 -5.49 -19.00
N ALA A 556 -43.41 -4.73 -19.08
CA ALA A 556 -42.65 -4.65 -20.32
C ALA A 556 -42.06 -6.04 -20.63
N PRO A 557 -41.95 -6.43 -21.92
CA PRO A 557 -41.39 -7.72 -22.29
C PRO A 557 -40.03 -7.98 -21.61
N GLY A 558 -39.94 -9.04 -20.81
CA GLY A 558 -38.72 -9.43 -20.12
C GLY A 558 -38.64 -9.03 -18.63
N GLU A 559 -39.54 -8.19 -18.13
CA GLU A 559 -39.56 -7.79 -16.71
C GLU A 559 -39.90 -8.94 -15.77
N LEU A 560 -40.78 -9.86 -16.19
CA LEU A 560 -41.09 -11.05 -15.41
C LEU A 560 -39.86 -11.96 -15.31
N ARG A 561 -39.14 -12.14 -16.41
CA ARG A 561 -37.88 -12.91 -16.41
C ARG A 561 -36.84 -12.30 -15.48
N LEU A 562 -36.76 -10.97 -15.41
CA LEU A 562 -35.89 -10.23 -14.51
C LEU A 562 -36.22 -10.51 -13.02
N LEU A 563 -37.52 -10.56 -12.66
CA LEU A 563 -37.96 -11.01 -11.33
C LEU A 563 -37.52 -12.45 -11.03
N GLY A 564 -37.58 -13.32 -12.05
CA GLY A 564 -37.07 -14.68 -11.98
C GLY A 564 -35.60 -14.74 -11.57
N GLU A 565 -34.75 -13.97 -12.24
CA GLU A 565 -33.31 -13.93 -11.97
C GLU A 565 -32.97 -13.32 -10.59
N LEU A 566 -33.78 -12.38 -10.09
CA LEU A 566 -33.67 -11.81 -8.74
C LEU A 566 -34.06 -12.79 -7.62
N GLY A 567 -34.71 -13.90 -7.95
CA GLY A 567 -35.33 -14.83 -7.01
C GLY A 567 -34.39 -15.43 -5.95
N ALA A 568 -33.07 -15.45 -6.16
CA ALA A 568 -32.08 -15.94 -5.17
C ALA A 568 -31.26 -14.83 -4.49
N GLY A 569 -31.45 -13.57 -4.89
CA GLY A 569 -30.68 -12.42 -4.40
C GLY A 569 -31.15 -11.91 -3.02
N PRO A 570 -30.53 -10.82 -2.51
CA PRO A 570 -30.84 -10.21 -1.21
C PRO A 570 -32.32 -9.83 -1.03
N ARG A 571 -33.00 -9.47 -2.13
CA ARG A 571 -34.44 -9.18 -2.18
C ARG A 571 -35.27 -10.29 -2.82
N GLY A 572 -34.72 -11.49 -2.90
CA GLY A 572 -35.38 -12.64 -3.52
C GLY A 572 -36.73 -12.98 -2.91
N SER A 573 -37.01 -12.62 -1.65
CA SER A 573 -38.35 -12.76 -1.05
C SER A 573 -39.40 -11.98 -1.82
N SER A 574 -39.18 -10.68 -2.01
CA SER A 574 -40.11 -9.78 -2.70
C SER A 574 -40.27 -10.14 -4.17
N ALA A 575 -39.19 -10.55 -4.85
CA ALA A 575 -39.26 -11.01 -6.22
C ALA A 575 -40.12 -12.29 -6.35
N ARG A 576 -39.93 -13.27 -5.45
CA ARG A 576 -40.73 -14.51 -5.44
C ARG A 576 -42.19 -14.24 -5.08
N GLU A 577 -42.45 -13.35 -4.12
CA GLU A 577 -43.81 -12.93 -3.76
C GLU A 577 -44.53 -12.25 -4.92
N LEU A 578 -43.84 -11.40 -5.68
CA LEU A 578 -44.41 -10.76 -6.87
C LEU A 578 -44.67 -11.76 -8.00
N LEU A 579 -43.77 -12.71 -8.24
CA LEU A 579 -44.01 -13.79 -9.21
C LEU A 579 -45.25 -14.62 -8.85
N LEU A 580 -45.43 -14.92 -7.56
CA LEU A 580 -46.62 -15.61 -7.07
C LEU A 580 -47.89 -14.74 -7.18
N ALA A 581 -47.81 -13.44 -6.90
CA ALA A 581 -48.94 -12.54 -7.08
C ALA A 581 -49.36 -12.43 -8.56
N ARG A 582 -48.39 -12.33 -9.48
CA ARG A 582 -48.67 -12.32 -10.93
C ARG A 582 -49.22 -13.66 -11.43
N LEU A 583 -48.81 -14.75 -10.80
CA LEU A 583 -49.38 -16.07 -11.05
C LEU A 583 -50.85 -16.14 -10.65
N ASP A 584 -51.20 -15.64 -9.46
CA ASP A 584 -52.58 -15.57 -8.99
C ASP A 584 -53.44 -14.66 -9.89
N GLU A 585 -52.92 -13.50 -10.29
CA GLU A 585 -53.61 -12.57 -11.20
C GLU A 585 -53.89 -13.21 -12.57
N LEU A 586 -52.90 -13.89 -13.15
CA LEU A 586 -53.04 -14.54 -14.46
C LEU A 586 -54.01 -15.74 -14.38
N ALA A 587 -53.97 -16.50 -13.28
CA ALA A 587 -54.89 -17.61 -13.05
C ALA A 587 -56.34 -17.15 -12.85
N ALA A 588 -56.56 -15.96 -12.28
CA ALA A 588 -57.89 -15.40 -12.09
C ALA A 588 -58.52 -14.79 -13.36
N ALA A 589 -57.74 -14.58 -14.43
CA ALA A 589 -58.21 -13.97 -15.67
C ALA A 589 -58.78 -15.02 -16.64
N PRO A 590 -60.11 -15.04 -16.91
CA PRO A 590 -60.70 -16.01 -17.85
C PRO A 590 -60.20 -15.76 -19.27
N GLY A 591 -59.50 -16.76 -19.84
CA GLY A 591 -58.91 -16.67 -21.18
C GLY A 591 -57.51 -16.05 -21.22
N GLY A 592 -56.75 -16.14 -20.12
CA GLY A 592 -55.42 -15.55 -19.93
C GLY A 592 -54.50 -15.56 -21.16
N ASP A 593 -53.75 -14.47 -21.32
CA ASP A 593 -52.84 -14.26 -22.44
C ASP A 593 -51.74 -15.35 -22.48
N PRO A 594 -51.68 -16.18 -23.55
CA PRO A 594 -50.70 -17.24 -23.66
C PRO A 594 -49.25 -16.72 -23.70
N ALA A 595 -49.01 -15.50 -24.20
CA ALA A 595 -47.69 -14.89 -24.20
C ALA A 595 -47.26 -14.52 -22.77
N ALA A 596 -48.14 -13.90 -22.00
CA ALA A 596 -47.92 -13.60 -20.58
C ALA A 596 -47.70 -14.88 -19.75
N ALA A 597 -48.43 -15.96 -20.07
CA ALA A 597 -48.21 -17.26 -19.45
C ALA A 597 -46.82 -17.82 -19.77
N GLU A 598 -46.38 -17.78 -21.03
CA GLU A 598 -45.06 -18.27 -21.40
C GLU A 598 -43.92 -17.47 -20.73
N GLU A 599 -44.06 -16.15 -20.66
CA GLU A 599 -43.09 -15.28 -20.01
C GLU A 599 -43.03 -15.53 -18.49
N LEU A 600 -44.17 -15.66 -17.84
CA LEU A 600 -44.24 -15.98 -16.42
C LEU A 600 -43.63 -17.37 -16.14
N ALA A 601 -43.89 -18.36 -16.98
CA ALA A 601 -43.27 -19.68 -16.83
C ALA A 601 -41.74 -19.61 -16.95
N ALA A 602 -41.21 -18.82 -17.90
CA ALA A 602 -39.77 -18.60 -18.03
C ALA A 602 -39.16 -17.91 -16.79
N ALA A 603 -39.92 -17.01 -16.15
CA ALA A 603 -39.51 -16.37 -14.90
C ALA A 603 -39.43 -17.36 -13.72
N PHE A 604 -40.42 -18.22 -13.57
CA PHE A 604 -40.41 -19.29 -12.57
C PHE A 604 -39.25 -20.27 -12.77
N ASP A 605 -38.96 -20.62 -14.03
CA ASP A 605 -37.80 -21.45 -14.41
C ASP A 605 -36.47 -20.78 -14.01
N ALA A 606 -36.34 -19.46 -14.23
CA ALA A 606 -35.15 -18.70 -13.84
C ALA A 606 -34.97 -18.64 -12.31
N ALA A 607 -36.05 -18.37 -11.55
CA ALA A 607 -36.02 -18.32 -10.09
C ALA A 607 -35.62 -19.67 -9.48
N ALA A 608 -36.23 -20.75 -9.95
CA ALA A 608 -35.91 -22.09 -9.48
C ALA A 608 -34.44 -22.46 -9.73
N ARG A 609 -33.93 -22.13 -10.93
CA ARG A 609 -32.52 -22.37 -11.29
C ARG A 609 -31.56 -21.60 -10.39
N ARG A 610 -31.82 -20.31 -10.16
CA ARG A 610 -30.96 -19.46 -9.31
C ARG A 610 -30.95 -19.92 -7.86
N LEU A 611 -32.09 -20.33 -7.31
CA LEU A 611 -32.17 -20.88 -5.95
C LEU A 611 -31.37 -22.19 -5.83
N ALA A 612 -31.41 -23.04 -6.86
CA ALA A 612 -30.61 -24.26 -6.91
C ALA A 612 -29.10 -23.98 -7.03
N GLU A 613 -28.68 -23.06 -7.91
CA GLU A 613 -27.29 -22.62 -8.06
C GLU A 613 -26.72 -22.03 -6.75
N ALA A 614 -27.52 -21.23 -6.04
CA ALA A 614 -27.19 -20.64 -4.75
C ALA A 614 -27.27 -21.63 -3.58
N ARG A 615 -27.60 -22.91 -3.82
CA ARG A 615 -27.77 -23.97 -2.81
C ARG A 615 -28.77 -23.61 -1.71
N ARG A 616 -29.88 -22.97 -2.08
CA ARG A 616 -30.98 -22.59 -1.18
C ARG A 616 -32.12 -23.59 -1.27
N ASP A 617 -31.84 -24.86 -0.99
CA ASP A 617 -32.76 -25.99 -1.21
C ASP A 617 -34.11 -25.81 -0.47
N ASP A 618 -34.11 -25.32 0.78
CA ASP A 618 -35.34 -25.09 1.54
C ASP A 618 -36.22 -23.98 0.94
N LEU A 619 -35.61 -22.92 0.40
CA LEU A 619 -36.32 -21.82 -0.24
C LEU A 619 -36.87 -22.26 -1.60
N LEU A 620 -36.13 -23.08 -2.34
CA LEU A 620 -36.59 -23.69 -3.58
C LEU A 620 -37.83 -24.55 -3.34
N ALA A 621 -37.79 -25.44 -2.33
CA ALA A 621 -38.92 -26.30 -1.98
C ALA A 621 -40.17 -25.49 -1.62
N ARG A 622 -40.03 -24.45 -0.80
CA ARG A 622 -41.13 -23.53 -0.45
C ARG A 622 -41.69 -22.77 -1.65
N PHE A 623 -40.82 -22.30 -2.53
CA PHE A 623 -41.21 -21.55 -3.73
C PHE A 623 -41.99 -22.42 -4.72
N VAL A 624 -41.52 -23.65 -4.96
CA VAL A 624 -42.21 -24.65 -5.78
C VAL A 624 -43.58 -24.99 -5.19
N ALA A 625 -43.65 -25.26 -3.88
CA ALA A 625 -44.91 -25.56 -3.21
C ALA A 625 -45.91 -24.39 -3.32
N ALA A 626 -45.45 -23.14 -3.16
CA ALA A 626 -46.29 -21.96 -3.31
C ALA A 626 -46.81 -21.80 -4.75
N ALA A 627 -45.96 -22.06 -5.76
CA ALA A 627 -46.36 -22.01 -7.17
C ALA A 627 -47.42 -23.08 -7.52
N HIS A 628 -47.32 -24.27 -6.93
CA HIS A 628 -48.32 -25.33 -7.08
C HIS A 628 -49.65 -24.97 -6.41
N ILE A 629 -49.61 -24.32 -5.24
CA ILE A 629 -50.83 -23.86 -4.54
C ILE A 629 -51.54 -22.76 -5.34
N ALA A 630 -50.79 -21.80 -5.87
CA ALA A 630 -51.30 -20.67 -6.66
C ALA A 630 -51.97 -21.09 -7.98
N THR A 631 -51.63 -22.27 -8.52
CA THR A 631 -52.12 -22.73 -9.84
C THR A 631 -53.31 -23.67 -9.77
N ALA A 632 -54.14 -23.61 -8.72
CA ALA A 632 -55.15 -24.63 -8.39
C ALA A 632 -56.19 -24.97 -9.50
N GLU A 633 -56.29 -24.20 -10.60
CA GLU A 633 -57.08 -24.57 -11.78
C GLU A 633 -56.32 -25.50 -12.75
N PRO A 634 -56.74 -26.78 -12.90
CA PRO A 634 -56.03 -27.79 -13.71
C PRO A 634 -55.99 -27.48 -15.21
N THR A 635 -56.87 -26.58 -15.68
CA THR A 635 -57.08 -26.27 -17.10
C THR A 635 -56.05 -25.26 -17.63
N HIS A 636 -55.45 -24.44 -16.77
CA HIS A 636 -54.54 -23.37 -17.17
C HIS A 636 -53.21 -23.93 -17.74
N PRO A 637 -52.72 -23.46 -18.91
CA PRO A 637 -51.49 -23.97 -19.54
C PRO A 637 -50.25 -23.88 -18.63
N LEU A 638 -50.20 -22.84 -17.81
CA LEU A 638 -49.11 -22.63 -16.86
C LEU A 638 -49.12 -23.63 -15.70
N HIS A 639 -50.32 -24.04 -15.24
CA HIS A 639 -50.45 -25.11 -14.24
C HIS A 639 -49.87 -26.42 -14.80
N ARG A 640 -50.25 -26.80 -16.02
CA ARG A 640 -49.72 -28.02 -16.66
C ARG A 640 -48.19 -28.02 -16.79
N ARG A 641 -47.58 -26.85 -17.01
CA ARG A 641 -46.13 -26.70 -17.11
C ARG A 641 -45.43 -26.75 -15.75
N LEU A 642 -45.94 -26.05 -14.73
CA LEU A 642 -45.34 -26.03 -13.39
C LEU A 642 -45.64 -27.31 -12.59
N ALA A 643 -46.76 -27.97 -12.83
CA ALA A 643 -47.13 -29.26 -12.22
C ALA A 643 -46.50 -30.47 -12.92
N ALA A 644 -45.80 -30.27 -14.04
CA ALA A 644 -45.13 -31.36 -14.73
C ALA A 644 -44.05 -31.99 -13.80
N PRO A 645 -43.89 -33.33 -13.79
CA PRO A 645 -42.87 -34.01 -12.98
C PRO A 645 -41.43 -33.56 -13.26
N ALA A 646 -41.22 -32.86 -14.39
CA ALA A 646 -39.95 -32.31 -14.82
C ALA A 646 -39.67 -30.89 -14.27
N TRP A 647 -40.57 -30.29 -13.49
CA TRP A 647 -40.39 -28.96 -12.90
C TRP A 647 -40.26 -29.02 -11.36
N PRO A 648 -39.29 -28.29 -10.75
CA PRO A 648 -38.25 -27.49 -11.42
C PRO A 648 -37.28 -28.37 -12.22
N PRO A 649 -36.64 -27.86 -13.29
CA PRO A 649 -35.75 -28.65 -14.12
C PRO A 649 -34.70 -29.36 -13.25
N PRO A 650 -34.45 -30.67 -13.47
CA PRO A 650 -33.52 -31.44 -12.65
C PRO A 650 -32.17 -30.72 -12.62
N ARG A 651 -31.53 -30.72 -11.43
CA ARG A 651 -30.22 -30.08 -11.20
C ARG A 651 -29.33 -30.30 -12.42
N LEU A 652 -28.85 -29.21 -13.04
CA LEU A 652 -27.80 -29.31 -14.05
C LEU A 652 -26.72 -30.25 -13.47
N PRO A 653 -26.31 -31.30 -14.20
CA PRO A 653 -25.29 -32.21 -13.71
C PRO A 653 -24.12 -31.37 -13.21
N ARG A 654 -23.60 -31.70 -12.02
CA ARG A 654 -22.40 -31.05 -11.46
C ARG A 654 -21.45 -30.86 -12.62
N ALA A 655 -21.05 -29.60 -12.90
CA ALA A 655 -19.92 -29.39 -13.79
C ALA A 655 -18.81 -30.26 -13.23
N THR A 656 -18.46 -31.31 -13.97
CA THR A 656 -17.37 -32.20 -13.64
C THR A 656 -16.20 -31.28 -13.31
N PRO A 657 -15.61 -31.34 -12.10
CA PRO A 657 -14.45 -30.49 -11.84
C PRO A 657 -13.47 -30.72 -12.98
N LEU A 658 -12.90 -29.66 -13.54
CA LEU A 658 -11.98 -29.74 -14.70
C LEU A 658 -10.89 -30.82 -14.48
N SER A 659 -10.52 -31.05 -13.23
CA SER A 659 -9.61 -32.10 -12.78
C SER A 659 -10.06 -33.56 -12.99
N ALA A 660 -11.33 -33.80 -13.30
CA ALA A 660 -11.89 -35.10 -13.66
C ALA A 660 -12.10 -35.25 -15.18
N LEU A 661 -12.17 -34.14 -15.94
CA LEU A 661 -12.11 -34.15 -17.40
C LEU A 661 -10.66 -34.32 -17.92
N GLU A 662 -9.67 -33.77 -17.21
CA GLU A 662 -8.24 -33.96 -17.54
C GLU A 662 -7.74 -35.40 -17.30
N ARG A 663 -8.46 -36.20 -16.51
CA ARG A 663 -8.12 -37.62 -16.27
C ARG A 663 -8.87 -38.61 -17.17
N SER A 664 -9.73 -38.12 -18.05
CA SER A 664 -10.59 -38.96 -18.90
C SER A 664 -10.49 -38.65 -20.40
N LEU A 665 -9.51 -37.85 -20.82
CA LEU A 665 -9.08 -37.78 -22.22
C LEU A 665 -7.90 -38.75 -22.43
N PRO A 666 -7.90 -39.57 -23.50
CA PRO A 666 -6.75 -40.38 -23.89
C PRO A 666 -5.54 -39.53 -24.29
#